data_AF-A0A369VQT8-F1
#
_entry.id   AF-A0A369VQT8-F1
#
_cell.length_a   1.000
_cell.length_b   1.000
_cell.length_c   1.000
_cell.angle_alpha   90.00
_cell.angle_beta   90.00
_cell.angle_gamma   90.00
#
_symmetry.space_group_name_H-M   'P 1'
#
loop_
_entity.id
_entity.type
_entity.pdbx_description
1 polymer ?
#
loop_
_entity_poly.entity_id
_entity_poly.type
_entity_poly.pdbx_seq_one_letter_code
_entity_poly.pdbx_strand_id
1 'polypeptide(L)'
;MENLLPRPALRIFTLDRATSLPAAARGLGFDAVLAQSVSPLFSTEATFADLAADCAGAGLKLLLPVDVARFAADHPLVTSHPQAFTLRHGGSGEAPLDPRRTPDVAGEARARLRAPETAELLRAPIARSLADLAAGGVGGFLLLGAGNLGPAFVRDLIAEIRASAPDALFLISAAELTRPQALALGGAGLDGLISSFAWWDLRAPWLVEERAALQSVAPLLAQVPADALEDGGDPVLALQRVAAAAAIGDGVLLPAALAGAGEDASAAVRRAGETVAAAMRHPGEMRRLSGSGAAVTAILRADAADVRQAGSALLVLLNTAGTRQPAPEPALLLPGAGADFATFRLLDGAGDPWAPLAPGEVRLLVADRAAPITLAIAGESATEAGAADRLVIEDVRPRVDGGFPVKRVVGERVEVEALVFADGHEQLAAELHWRAADGDWAAVRMEQLPNDGWRASFPLERLGRHEFRVEGWLDRFGGFRRDFFKKLEAGVAQPVDHAEGRALVEAAAARGGDLGNWPARLREAGDGEESAVLLLSPDLAAAMDAADDRPHRLRSAVQPVDAERLQARFSSWYELFPRSITDDAARHGTFRDVIGRLPAVRDMGFDTLYFPPIHPIGRTHRKGPNNTLTAGPDDPGSPYAIGSAEGGHDAIHPALGTAEDFAALVEAAAAHGLEIALDFAIQASPDHPWLTEHPGWFAWRPDGSMKYAENPPKKYQDIVNVDFYGPDAVPALWVALRDVILLWVERGVKTFRVDNPHTKPLPFWEWMIGEVRAAHPEVIFLAEAFTRPAMMYRLAKIGFSQSYTYFTWRDGKAELTDYITELTTTAPKEFYRPHFFVNTPDINPIFLQTSGRPGFRIRAVLAATLSGLFGVYSGFELCEAAPVPGKEEYLDSEKYIVKPRDWQAPGNIIADITLLNRLRRAHPALQTHLNTRFYPAHDDNILYYAKPAADGTDMILVMVNLDPHHAHECSFEVPLWEFGLGDNDSVAVEDLAAGHRFRWQGKTQSIRLDPSEPYRIWRISGDTE
;
A
#
# COMPACT_ATOMS: atom_id res chain seq x y z
N MET A 1 -39.51 -18.69 17.61
CA MET A 1 -38.35 -19.47 18.10
C MET A 1 -38.73 -20.84 18.67
N GLU A 2 -39.99 -21.11 19.03
CA GLU A 2 -40.43 -22.45 19.52
C GLU A 2 -40.43 -23.59 18.47
N ASN A 3 -40.20 -23.30 17.17
CA ASN A 3 -40.22 -24.32 16.10
C ASN A 3 -38.86 -25.01 15.82
N LEU A 4 -37.81 -24.72 16.58
CA LEU A 4 -36.48 -25.36 16.45
C LEU A 4 -36.28 -26.51 17.45
N LEU A 5 -37.36 -27.16 17.91
CA LEU A 5 -37.22 -28.44 18.61
C LEU A 5 -36.60 -29.47 17.65
N PRO A 6 -35.58 -30.23 18.06
CA PRO A 6 -34.90 -31.18 17.18
C PRO A 6 -35.88 -32.28 16.77
N ARG A 7 -36.40 -32.18 15.54
CA ARG A 7 -37.05 -33.31 14.87
C ARG A 7 -35.97 -34.34 14.53
N PRO A 8 -36.24 -35.65 14.64
CA PRO A 8 -35.27 -36.67 14.27
C PRO A 8 -34.88 -36.50 12.79
N ALA A 9 -33.59 -36.68 12.49
CA ALA A 9 -33.09 -36.61 11.12
C ALA A 9 -33.79 -37.67 10.26
N LEU A 10 -34.41 -37.25 9.16
CA LEU A 10 -35.04 -38.19 8.24
C LEU A 10 -33.99 -38.78 7.30
N ARG A 11 -33.69 -40.06 7.46
CA ARG A 11 -32.87 -40.84 6.53
C ARG A 11 -33.79 -41.72 5.71
N ILE A 12 -33.88 -41.43 4.41
CA ILE A 12 -34.84 -42.05 3.51
C ILE A 12 -34.10 -42.80 2.42
N PHE A 13 -34.53 -44.03 2.17
CA PHE A 13 -33.95 -44.93 1.20
C PHE A 13 -34.87 -45.06 -0.02
N THR A 14 -34.42 -44.81 -1.26
CA THR A 14 -35.30 -44.86 -2.44
C THR A 14 -35.20 -46.20 -3.18
N LEU A 15 -36.32 -46.90 -3.38
CA LEU A 15 -36.34 -48.22 -4.03
C LEU A 15 -36.44 -48.15 -5.57
N ASP A 16 -35.61 -48.91 -6.26
CA ASP A 16 -35.83 -49.32 -7.65
C ASP A 16 -36.44 -50.74 -7.68
N ARG A 17 -37.27 -51.07 -8.67
CA ARG A 17 -38.30 -52.14 -8.66
C ARG A 17 -38.03 -53.42 -7.82
N ALA A 18 -39.03 -53.76 -6.99
CA ALA A 18 -39.41 -55.07 -6.47
C ALA A 18 -38.31 -56.12 -6.21
N THR A 19 -37.42 -55.85 -5.25
CA THR A 19 -36.70 -56.93 -4.52
C THR A 19 -36.59 -56.59 -3.02
N SER A 20 -36.63 -57.63 -2.18
CA SER A 20 -36.75 -57.59 -0.72
C SER A 20 -35.53 -56.96 -0.02
N LEU A 21 -35.55 -55.63 0.14
CA LEU A 21 -34.52 -54.82 0.81
C LEU A 21 -34.89 -54.18 2.18
N PRO A 22 -36.10 -54.28 2.77
CA PRO A 22 -36.42 -53.59 4.03
C PRO A 22 -35.48 -53.90 5.21
N ALA A 23 -35.01 -55.15 5.36
CA ALA A 23 -34.11 -55.53 6.45
C ALA A 23 -32.69 -54.92 6.32
N ALA A 24 -32.16 -54.82 5.09
CA ALA A 24 -30.85 -54.24 4.82
C ALA A 24 -30.84 -52.71 5.06
N ALA A 25 -31.92 -52.02 4.66
CA ALA A 25 -32.08 -50.59 4.89
C ALA A 25 -32.11 -50.25 6.40
N ARG A 26 -32.75 -51.07 7.24
CA ARG A 26 -32.72 -50.86 8.70
C ARG A 26 -31.33 -51.07 9.29
N GLY A 27 -30.60 -52.10 8.84
CA GLY A 27 -29.22 -52.38 9.28
C GLY A 27 -28.22 -51.27 8.92
N LEU A 28 -28.51 -50.50 7.86
CA LEU A 28 -27.76 -49.30 7.44
C LEU A 28 -28.25 -48.01 8.12
N GLY A 29 -29.26 -48.10 8.99
CA GLY A 29 -29.75 -47.00 9.81
C GLY A 29 -30.76 -46.09 9.13
N PHE A 30 -31.51 -46.51 8.11
CA PHE A 30 -32.59 -45.67 7.56
C PHE A 30 -33.85 -45.66 8.44
N ASP A 31 -34.68 -44.63 8.27
CA ASP A 31 -35.93 -44.40 9.02
C ASP A 31 -37.17 -44.60 8.15
N ALA A 32 -37.06 -44.37 6.84
CA ALA A 32 -38.14 -44.54 5.89
C ALA A 32 -37.64 -45.03 4.52
N VAL A 33 -38.56 -45.55 3.72
CA VAL A 33 -38.33 -46.06 2.38
C VAL A 33 -39.27 -45.35 1.42
N LEU A 34 -38.75 -44.71 0.38
CA LEU A 34 -39.54 -44.06 -0.67
C LEU A 34 -39.66 -45.00 -1.89
N ALA A 35 -40.90 -45.36 -2.25
CA ALA A 35 -41.17 -46.15 -3.45
C ALA A 35 -41.01 -45.31 -4.74
N GLN A 36 -40.70 -45.95 -5.88
CA GLN A 36 -40.69 -45.28 -7.18
C GLN A 36 -42.10 -44.94 -7.70
N SER A 37 -42.17 -43.94 -8.60
CA SER A 37 -43.39 -43.31 -9.13
C SER A 37 -44.50 -44.29 -9.53
N VAL A 38 -45.68 -44.15 -8.93
CA VAL A 38 -46.90 -44.89 -9.28
C VAL A 38 -48.05 -43.91 -9.50
N SER A 39 -48.68 -43.97 -10.66
CA SER A 39 -49.82 -43.11 -11.07
C SER A 39 -51.16 -43.72 -10.60
N PRO A 40 -52.28 -42.97 -10.66
CA PRO A 40 -52.73 -41.83 -9.83
C PRO A 40 -53.47 -42.29 -8.55
N LEU A 41 -53.83 -41.36 -7.65
CA LEU A 41 -54.50 -41.51 -6.33
C LEU A 41 -55.71 -42.46 -6.20
N PHE A 42 -56.17 -43.05 -7.30
CA PHE A 42 -57.44 -43.75 -7.42
C PHE A 42 -57.34 -45.05 -8.24
N SER A 43 -56.13 -45.59 -8.46
CA SER A 43 -56.01 -46.94 -9.04
C SER A 43 -56.44 -48.00 -8.02
N THR A 44 -57.32 -48.91 -8.42
CA THR A 44 -57.93 -49.95 -7.57
C THR A 44 -57.05 -51.20 -7.41
N GLU A 45 -55.73 -51.10 -7.57
CA GLU A 45 -54.84 -52.23 -7.33
C GLU A 45 -54.40 -52.29 -5.87
N ALA A 46 -54.68 -53.43 -5.24
CA ALA A 46 -54.27 -53.78 -3.88
C ALA A 46 -52.76 -54.14 -3.84
N THR A 47 -51.87 -53.18 -4.10
CA THR A 47 -50.44 -53.48 -4.38
C THR A 47 -49.42 -52.94 -3.35
N PHE A 48 -49.83 -52.21 -2.31
CA PHE A 48 -48.88 -51.61 -1.34
C PHE A 48 -48.96 -52.12 0.10
N ALA A 49 -50.03 -52.84 0.47
CA ALA A 49 -50.21 -53.32 1.84
C ALA A 49 -49.10 -54.30 2.28
N ASP A 50 -48.65 -55.18 1.38
CA ASP A 50 -47.57 -56.14 1.67
C ASP A 50 -46.22 -55.43 1.86
N LEU A 51 -45.89 -54.47 0.99
CA LEU A 51 -44.67 -53.68 1.12
C LEU A 51 -44.68 -52.80 2.37
N ALA A 52 -45.84 -52.26 2.74
CA ALA A 52 -46.03 -51.50 3.98
C ALA A 52 -45.82 -52.40 5.21
N ALA A 53 -46.35 -53.62 5.20
CA ALA A 53 -46.16 -54.61 6.26
C ALA A 53 -44.70 -55.03 6.40
N ASP A 54 -43.99 -55.26 5.29
CA ASP A 54 -42.55 -55.57 5.29
C ASP A 54 -41.70 -54.43 5.84
N CYS A 55 -42.02 -53.18 5.47
CA CYS A 55 -41.35 -52.00 6.03
C CYS A 55 -41.61 -51.88 7.54
N ALA A 56 -42.87 -52.04 7.98
CA ALA A 56 -43.24 -51.97 9.38
C ALA A 56 -42.55 -53.07 10.21
N GLY A 57 -42.46 -54.30 9.69
CA GLY A 57 -41.73 -55.41 10.31
C GLY A 57 -40.23 -55.17 10.48
N ALA A 58 -39.63 -54.36 9.59
CA ALA A 58 -38.25 -53.89 9.68
C ALA A 58 -38.10 -52.58 10.48
N GLY A 59 -39.19 -52.00 11.01
CA GLY A 59 -39.16 -50.72 11.74
C GLY A 59 -38.93 -49.48 10.86
N LEU A 60 -39.33 -49.53 9.59
CA LEU A 60 -39.24 -48.45 8.60
C LEU A 60 -40.63 -47.94 8.20
N LYS A 61 -40.74 -46.64 7.88
CA LYS A 61 -41.96 -46.07 7.28
C LYS A 61 -41.93 -46.21 5.75
N LEU A 62 -42.99 -46.71 5.13
CA LEU A 62 -43.14 -46.64 3.66
C LEU A 62 -43.67 -45.26 3.24
N LEU A 63 -42.99 -44.60 2.31
CA LEU A 63 -43.40 -43.33 1.70
C LEU A 63 -43.76 -43.55 0.24
N LEU A 64 -44.85 -42.94 -0.20
CA LEU A 64 -45.31 -43.01 -1.60
C LEU A 64 -45.21 -41.65 -2.29
N PRO A 65 -44.65 -41.56 -3.51
CA PRO A 65 -44.75 -40.38 -4.34
C PRO A 65 -46.17 -40.27 -4.93
N VAL A 66 -46.84 -39.14 -4.73
CA VAL A 66 -48.24 -38.96 -5.10
C VAL A 66 -48.46 -37.60 -5.77
N ASP A 67 -49.04 -37.59 -6.98
CA ASP A 67 -49.50 -36.36 -7.65
C ASP A 67 -50.98 -36.12 -7.37
N VAL A 68 -51.28 -35.25 -6.40
CA VAL A 68 -52.65 -34.92 -5.97
C VAL A 68 -53.46 -34.12 -6.97
N ALA A 69 -52.81 -33.59 -8.00
CA ALA A 69 -53.50 -32.88 -9.07
C ALA A 69 -53.84 -33.81 -10.26
N ARG A 70 -53.31 -35.03 -10.32
CA ARG A 70 -53.44 -35.92 -11.49
C ARG A 70 -54.55 -36.93 -11.30
N PHE A 71 -55.52 -36.90 -12.22
CA PHE A 71 -56.67 -37.80 -12.27
C PHE A 71 -56.75 -38.46 -13.65
N ALA A 72 -57.32 -39.67 -13.71
CA ALA A 72 -57.70 -40.28 -14.99
C ALA A 72 -58.80 -39.44 -15.66
N ALA A 73 -58.77 -39.29 -16.98
CA ALA A 73 -59.72 -38.44 -17.70
C ALA A 73 -61.19 -38.90 -17.59
N ASP A 74 -61.42 -40.19 -17.31
CA ASP A 74 -62.73 -40.80 -17.09
C ASP A 74 -63.16 -40.84 -15.61
N HIS A 75 -62.35 -40.30 -14.70
CA HIS A 75 -62.64 -40.32 -13.27
C HIS A 75 -63.96 -39.58 -12.95
N PRO A 76 -64.84 -40.11 -12.08
CA PRO A 76 -66.16 -39.51 -11.82
C PRO A 76 -66.13 -38.02 -11.41
N LEU A 77 -65.10 -37.60 -10.66
CA LEU A 77 -64.92 -36.19 -10.28
C LEU A 77 -64.56 -35.30 -11.49
N VAL A 78 -63.81 -35.83 -12.47
CA VAL A 78 -63.44 -35.11 -13.70
C VAL A 78 -64.68 -34.94 -14.58
N THR A 79 -65.48 -36.00 -14.73
CA THR A 79 -66.69 -35.99 -15.56
C THR A 79 -67.80 -35.13 -14.96
N SER A 80 -67.93 -35.09 -13.63
CA SER A 80 -68.98 -34.32 -12.93
C SER A 80 -68.64 -32.84 -12.75
N HIS A 81 -67.36 -32.49 -12.68
CA HIS A 81 -66.90 -31.11 -12.48
C HIS A 81 -65.79 -30.73 -13.47
N PRO A 82 -66.02 -30.82 -14.80
CA PRO A 82 -64.98 -30.62 -15.81
C PRO A 82 -64.30 -29.24 -15.73
N GLN A 83 -65.00 -28.21 -15.24
CA GLN A 83 -64.48 -26.87 -15.00
C GLN A 83 -63.34 -26.82 -13.96
N ALA A 84 -63.29 -27.79 -13.05
CA ALA A 84 -62.27 -27.91 -12.01
C ALA A 84 -60.96 -28.51 -12.54
N PHE A 85 -60.96 -29.06 -13.76
CA PHE A 85 -59.84 -29.78 -14.35
C PHE A 85 -59.41 -29.15 -15.69
N THR A 86 -58.15 -29.34 -16.05
CA THR A 86 -57.62 -29.11 -17.38
C THR A 86 -57.36 -30.46 -18.02
N LEU A 87 -58.17 -30.81 -19.01
CA LEU A 87 -58.02 -32.04 -19.81
C LEU A 87 -56.93 -31.83 -20.86
N ARG A 88 -55.86 -32.61 -20.82
CA ARG A 88 -54.85 -32.58 -21.87
C ARG A 88 -55.28 -33.52 -23.00
N HIS A 89 -55.74 -32.95 -24.12
CA HIS A 89 -56.06 -33.70 -25.33
C HIS A 89 -54.76 -33.85 -26.15
N GLY A 90 -54.36 -35.10 -26.42
CA GLY A 90 -53.04 -35.43 -26.93
C GLY A 90 -52.63 -34.68 -28.20
N GLY A 91 -51.40 -34.15 -28.20
CA GLY A 91 -50.69 -33.66 -29.39
C GLY A 91 -49.71 -34.72 -29.89
N SER A 92 -49.56 -34.80 -31.22
CA SER A 92 -48.75 -35.75 -32.01
C SER A 92 -47.42 -36.15 -31.38
N GLY A 93 -47.12 -37.46 -31.42
CA GLY A 93 -45.93 -38.09 -30.83
C GLY A 93 -44.57 -37.73 -31.42
N GLU A 94 -44.20 -36.44 -31.39
CA GLU A 94 -42.80 -36.01 -31.44
C GLU A 94 -42.30 -35.77 -30.01
N ALA A 95 -41.10 -36.29 -29.70
CA ALA A 95 -40.47 -36.06 -28.41
C ALA A 95 -40.23 -34.54 -28.22
N PRO A 96 -40.50 -33.97 -27.04
CA PRO A 96 -40.24 -32.56 -26.79
C PRO A 96 -38.75 -32.25 -26.98
N LEU A 97 -38.45 -31.14 -27.65
CA LEU A 97 -37.08 -30.62 -27.85
C LEU A 97 -36.34 -30.33 -26.53
N ASP A 98 -37.06 -30.19 -25.40
CA ASP A 98 -36.48 -30.06 -24.06
C ASP A 98 -36.58 -31.40 -23.30
N PRO A 99 -35.45 -32.09 -23.05
CA PRO A 99 -35.44 -33.41 -22.39
C PRO A 99 -35.90 -33.40 -20.92
N ARG A 100 -36.16 -32.22 -20.32
CA ARG A 100 -36.74 -32.09 -18.97
C ARG A 100 -38.27 -32.12 -18.96
N ARG A 101 -38.92 -32.16 -20.12
CA ARG A 101 -40.37 -32.30 -20.24
C ARG A 101 -40.73 -33.76 -20.54
N THR A 102 -41.52 -34.37 -19.68
CA THR A 102 -42.09 -35.70 -19.91
C THR A 102 -42.99 -35.66 -21.17
N PRO A 103 -42.95 -36.68 -22.05
CA PRO A 103 -43.85 -36.77 -23.20
C PRO A 103 -45.31 -36.69 -22.74
N ASP A 104 -46.17 -36.00 -23.50
CA ASP A 104 -47.60 -35.91 -23.20
C ASP A 104 -48.24 -37.31 -23.29
N VAL A 105 -48.66 -37.86 -22.16
CA VAL A 105 -49.45 -39.09 -22.11
C VAL A 105 -50.94 -38.73 -22.22
N ALA A 106 -51.62 -39.32 -23.21
CA ALA A 106 -53.03 -39.11 -23.49
C ALA A 106 -53.91 -39.79 -22.43
N GLY A 107 -55.01 -39.14 -22.01
CA GLY A 107 -55.98 -39.71 -21.06
C GLY A 107 -55.90 -39.15 -19.64
N GLU A 108 -55.28 -37.99 -19.44
CA GLU A 108 -55.09 -37.39 -18.11
C GLU A 108 -55.80 -36.05 -17.92
N ALA A 109 -56.38 -35.88 -16.74
CA ALA A 109 -56.97 -34.63 -16.26
C ALA A 109 -56.14 -34.05 -15.11
N ARG A 110 -55.79 -32.77 -15.18
CA ARG A 110 -55.09 -32.06 -14.09
C ARG A 110 -56.01 -31.09 -13.35
N ALA A 111 -56.17 -31.29 -12.05
CA ALA A 111 -56.98 -30.43 -11.18
C ALA A 111 -56.37 -29.03 -11.02
N ARG A 112 -57.21 -27.99 -11.06
CA ARG A 112 -56.79 -26.57 -10.88
C ARG A 112 -56.77 -26.19 -9.39
N LEU A 113 -55.94 -26.88 -8.61
CA LEU A 113 -55.89 -26.77 -7.13
C LEU A 113 -55.39 -25.44 -6.56
N ARG A 114 -55.06 -24.45 -7.41
CA ARG A 114 -54.83 -23.05 -7.03
C ARG A 114 -56.10 -22.21 -6.98
N ALA A 115 -57.16 -22.63 -7.67
CA ALA A 115 -58.46 -21.97 -7.59
C ALA A 115 -59.16 -22.39 -6.28
N PRO A 116 -59.56 -21.44 -5.41
CA PRO A 116 -60.15 -21.76 -4.10
C PRO A 116 -61.36 -22.71 -4.19
N GLU A 117 -62.24 -22.50 -5.16
CA GLU A 117 -63.45 -23.30 -5.39
C GLU A 117 -63.12 -24.76 -5.73
N THR A 118 -62.13 -24.97 -6.60
CA THR A 118 -61.63 -26.31 -6.97
C THR A 118 -60.92 -26.99 -5.80
N ALA A 119 -60.12 -26.23 -5.06
CA ALA A 119 -59.40 -26.73 -3.90
C ALA A 119 -60.38 -27.21 -2.80
N GLU A 120 -61.43 -26.44 -2.52
CA GLU A 120 -62.47 -26.80 -1.56
C GLU A 120 -63.25 -28.06 -1.99
N LEU A 121 -63.64 -28.14 -3.26
CA LEU A 121 -64.35 -29.29 -3.83
C LEU A 121 -63.55 -30.60 -3.74
N LEU A 122 -62.26 -30.54 -4.04
CA LEU A 122 -61.42 -31.74 -4.20
C LEU A 122 -60.64 -32.12 -2.94
N ARG A 123 -60.54 -31.25 -1.93
CA ARG A 123 -59.78 -31.51 -0.69
C ARG A 123 -60.25 -32.76 0.05
N ALA A 124 -61.52 -32.85 0.40
CA ALA A 124 -62.04 -33.98 1.19
C ALA A 124 -61.92 -35.34 0.45
N PRO A 125 -62.25 -35.47 -0.85
CA PRO A 125 -62.00 -36.70 -1.61
C PRO A 125 -60.53 -37.12 -1.66
N ILE A 126 -59.61 -36.16 -1.87
CA ILE A 126 -58.16 -36.42 -1.90
C ILE A 126 -57.66 -36.83 -0.52
N ALA A 127 -58.09 -36.11 0.53
CA ALA A 127 -57.72 -36.39 1.92
C ALA A 127 -58.16 -37.80 2.33
N ARG A 128 -59.38 -38.21 1.93
CA ARG A 128 -59.89 -39.56 2.20
C ARG A 128 -59.03 -40.65 1.55
N SER A 129 -58.68 -40.52 0.27
CA SER A 129 -57.82 -41.50 -0.41
C SER A 129 -56.45 -41.62 0.24
N LEU A 130 -55.85 -40.49 0.63
CA LEU A 130 -54.57 -40.50 1.35
C LEU A 130 -54.71 -41.10 2.76
N ALA A 131 -55.80 -40.83 3.47
CA ALA A 131 -56.08 -41.43 4.76
C ALA A 131 -56.31 -42.95 4.67
N ASP A 132 -56.98 -43.43 3.63
CA ASP A 132 -57.19 -44.87 3.38
C ASP A 132 -55.84 -45.57 3.10
N LEU A 133 -54.94 -44.94 2.33
CA LEU A 133 -53.57 -45.43 2.12
C LEU A 133 -52.77 -45.45 3.43
N ALA A 134 -52.89 -44.41 4.26
CA ALA A 134 -52.24 -44.35 5.56
C ALA A 134 -52.76 -45.44 6.52
N ALA A 135 -54.08 -45.69 6.53
CA ALA A 135 -54.70 -46.78 7.28
C ALA A 135 -54.24 -48.17 6.80
N GLY A 136 -53.87 -48.28 5.52
CA GLY A 136 -53.25 -49.47 4.91
C GLY A 136 -51.76 -49.66 5.25
N GLY A 137 -51.18 -48.85 6.13
CA GLY A 137 -49.79 -48.99 6.60
C GLY A 137 -48.78 -48.07 5.91
N VAL A 138 -49.21 -47.19 5.00
CA VAL A 138 -48.34 -46.17 4.40
C VAL A 138 -47.99 -45.11 5.45
N GLY A 139 -46.69 -44.91 5.69
CA GLY A 139 -46.19 -44.01 6.73
C GLY A 139 -46.03 -42.55 6.30
N GLY A 140 -46.28 -42.21 5.04
CA GLY A 140 -46.26 -40.83 4.53
C GLY A 140 -46.20 -40.71 3.01
N PHE A 141 -46.10 -39.47 2.53
CA PHE A 141 -46.29 -39.10 1.13
C PHE A 141 -45.27 -38.05 0.67
N LEU A 142 -44.72 -38.24 -0.53
CA LEU A 142 -43.99 -37.22 -1.29
C LEU A 142 -44.97 -36.62 -2.30
N LEU A 143 -45.40 -35.38 -2.08
CA LEU A 143 -46.33 -34.69 -2.98
C LEU A 143 -45.60 -34.20 -4.23
N LEU A 144 -45.95 -34.77 -5.37
CA LEU A 144 -45.44 -34.40 -6.68
C LEU A 144 -46.24 -33.25 -7.28
N GLY A 145 -45.62 -32.47 -8.16
CA GLY A 145 -46.29 -31.39 -8.88
C GLY A 145 -46.67 -30.21 -7.98
N ALA A 146 -45.89 -29.99 -6.91
CA ALA A 146 -46.22 -29.03 -5.85
C ALA A 146 -46.39 -27.59 -6.36
N GLY A 147 -45.74 -27.23 -7.48
CA GLY A 147 -45.93 -25.94 -8.15
C GLY A 147 -47.37 -25.68 -8.59
N ASN A 148 -48.21 -26.71 -8.72
CA ASN A 148 -49.62 -26.59 -9.09
C ASN A 148 -50.56 -26.54 -7.88
N LEU A 149 -50.05 -26.65 -6.65
CA LEU A 149 -50.83 -26.67 -5.42
C LEU A 149 -50.88 -25.27 -4.79
N GLY A 150 -52.04 -24.91 -4.22
CA GLY A 150 -52.18 -23.71 -3.38
C GLY A 150 -51.62 -23.96 -1.96
N PRO A 151 -50.89 -23.01 -1.33
CA PRO A 151 -50.35 -23.21 0.01
C PRO A 151 -51.40 -23.52 1.08
N ALA A 152 -52.57 -22.87 1.00
CA ALA A 152 -53.70 -23.15 1.89
C ALA A 152 -54.22 -24.59 1.71
N PHE A 153 -54.33 -25.05 0.47
CA PHE A 153 -54.74 -26.43 0.17
C PHE A 153 -53.76 -27.45 0.77
N VAL A 154 -52.45 -27.23 0.63
CA VAL A 154 -51.42 -28.12 1.20
C VAL A 154 -51.53 -28.19 2.72
N ARG A 155 -51.62 -27.03 3.40
CA ARG A 155 -51.77 -26.97 4.86
C ARG A 155 -53.01 -27.70 5.33
N ASP A 156 -54.16 -27.42 4.71
CA ASP A 156 -55.44 -27.96 5.15
C ASP A 156 -55.55 -29.46 4.85
N LEU A 157 -54.97 -29.93 3.72
CA LEU A 157 -54.86 -31.34 3.38
C LEU A 157 -54.01 -32.12 4.40
N ILE A 158 -52.83 -31.59 4.76
CA ILE A 158 -51.95 -32.22 5.75
C ILE A 158 -52.64 -32.28 7.12
N ALA A 159 -53.29 -31.20 7.55
CA ALA A 159 -54.02 -31.16 8.82
C ALA A 159 -55.16 -32.19 8.87
N GLU A 160 -55.89 -32.36 7.77
CA GLU A 160 -57.01 -33.30 7.66
C GLU A 160 -56.54 -34.77 7.71
N ILE A 161 -55.45 -35.12 7.02
CA ILE A 161 -54.91 -36.48 7.06
C ILE A 161 -54.30 -36.80 8.43
N ARG A 162 -53.60 -35.84 9.04
CA ARG A 162 -53.02 -36.05 10.38
C ARG A 162 -54.05 -36.17 11.50
N ALA A 163 -55.30 -35.76 11.27
CA ALA A 163 -56.37 -36.02 12.22
C ALA A 163 -56.66 -37.53 12.40
N SER A 164 -56.44 -38.35 11.37
CA SER A 164 -56.60 -39.81 11.41
C SER A 164 -55.28 -40.58 11.43
N ALA A 165 -54.21 -40.00 10.88
CA ALA A 165 -52.87 -40.58 10.83
C ALA A 165 -51.82 -39.56 11.33
N PRO A 166 -51.70 -39.35 12.66
CA PRO A 166 -50.88 -38.26 13.22
C PRO A 166 -49.39 -38.37 12.88
N ASP A 167 -48.89 -39.59 12.67
CA ASP A 167 -47.48 -39.86 12.36
C ASP A 167 -47.14 -39.86 10.86
N ALA A 168 -48.11 -39.53 9.98
CA ALA A 168 -47.92 -39.49 8.54
C ALA A 168 -46.93 -38.39 8.13
N LEU A 169 -45.88 -38.78 7.41
CA LEU A 169 -44.86 -37.87 6.90
C LEU A 169 -45.29 -37.19 5.60
N PHE A 170 -45.00 -35.90 5.43
CA PHE A 170 -45.26 -35.16 4.20
C PHE A 170 -44.01 -34.45 3.69
N LEU A 171 -43.62 -34.79 2.47
CA LEU A 171 -42.45 -34.25 1.78
C LEU A 171 -42.86 -33.56 0.48
N ILE A 172 -42.11 -32.53 0.09
CA ILE A 172 -42.24 -31.85 -1.21
C ILE A 172 -40.84 -31.61 -1.78
N SER A 173 -40.69 -31.69 -3.10
CA SER A 173 -39.46 -31.27 -3.77
C SER A 173 -39.39 -29.74 -3.91
N ALA A 174 -38.36 -29.13 -3.33
CA ALA A 174 -38.11 -27.69 -3.45
C ALA A 174 -37.76 -27.29 -4.89
N ALA A 175 -37.14 -28.19 -5.66
CA ALA A 175 -36.75 -27.96 -7.05
C ALA A 175 -37.94 -27.76 -8.00
N GLU A 176 -39.15 -28.17 -7.60
CA GLU A 176 -40.39 -27.96 -8.37
C GLU A 176 -41.05 -26.59 -8.09
N LEU A 177 -40.51 -25.81 -7.15
CA LEU A 177 -41.11 -24.58 -6.65
C LEU A 177 -40.24 -23.36 -6.97
N THR A 178 -40.89 -22.23 -7.25
CA THR A 178 -40.20 -20.94 -7.17
C THR A 178 -39.99 -20.55 -5.70
N ARG A 179 -38.98 -19.74 -5.41
CA ARG A 179 -38.67 -19.31 -4.03
C ARG A 179 -39.89 -18.74 -3.27
N PRO A 180 -40.75 -17.86 -3.85
CA PRO A 180 -41.97 -17.41 -3.18
C PRO A 180 -42.98 -18.54 -2.91
N GLN A 181 -43.08 -19.52 -3.81
CA GLN A 181 -43.98 -20.66 -3.63
C GLN A 181 -43.53 -21.54 -2.47
N ALA A 182 -42.23 -21.82 -2.38
CA ALA A 182 -41.66 -22.61 -1.28
C ALA A 182 -41.80 -21.91 0.07
N LEU A 183 -41.51 -20.60 0.14
CA LEU A 183 -41.70 -19.79 1.36
C LEU A 183 -43.15 -19.76 1.84
N ALA A 184 -44.11 -19.72 0.91
CA ALA A 184 -45.54 -19.70 1.24
C ALA A 184 -46.05 -21.00 1.90
N LEU A 185 -45.28 -22.09 1.83
CA LEU A 185 -45.59 -23.35 2.53
C LEU A 185 -45.20 -23.32 4.02
N GLY A 186 -44.62 -22.22 4.52
CA GLY A 186 -44.32 -22.04 5.93
C GLY A 186 -45.55 -22.28 6.81
N GLY A 187 -45.43 -23.18 7.79
CA GLY A 187 -46.55 -23.55 8.67
C GLY A 187 -47.57 -24.52 8.05
N ALA A 188 -47.34 -25.06 6.85
CA ALA A 188 -48.20 -26.08 6.23
C ALA A 188 -48.11 -27.46 6.90
N GLY A 189 -47.17 -27.66 7.82
CA GLY A 189 -47.01 -28.92 8.55
C GLY A 189 -46.08 -29.94 7.87
N LEU A 190 -45.30 -29.55 6.86
CA LEU A 190 -44.35 -30.43 6.18
C LEU A 190 -43.29 -31.01 7.15
N ASP A 191 -42.81 -32.21 6.85
CA ASP A 191 -41.72 -32.87 7.60
C ASP A 191 -40.36 -32.73 6.95
N GLY A 192 -40.32 -32.42 5.66
CA GLY A 192 -39.09 -32.12 4.95
C GLY A 192 -39.32 -31.59 3.54
N LEU A 193 -38.38 -30.80 3.06
CA LEU A 193 -38.27 -30.39 1.67
C LEU A 193 -37.10 -31.12 1.03
N ILE A 194 -37.28 -31.75 -0.13
CA ILE A 194 -36.16 -32.29 -0.90
C ILE A 194 -35.45 -31.10 -1.54
N SER A 195 -34.20 -30.86 -1.13
CA SER A 195 -33.37 -29.76 -1.61
C SER A 195 -32.93 -29.96 -3.06
N SER A 196 -32.38 -28.90 -3.66
CA SER A 196 -31.80 -28.94 -5.00
C SER A 196 -30.39 -29.55 -5.03
N PHE A 197 -29.96 -30.25 -3.97
CA PHE A 197 -28.61 -30.84 -3.84
C PHE A 197 -28.19 -31.70 -5.05
N ALA A 198 -29.11 -32.45 -5.66
CA ALA A 198 -28.81 -33.34 -6.78
C ALA A 198 -28.14 -32.64 -7.97
N TRP A 199 -28.42 -31.34 -8.16
CA TRP A 199 -27.85 -30.50 -9.21
C TRP A 199 -26.67 -29.64 -8.76
N TRP A 200 -26.25 -29.76 -7.50
CA TRP A 200 -25.16 -28.99 -6.94
C TRP A 200 -23.80 -29.57 -7.35
N ASP A 201 -22.92 -28.70 -7.85
CA ASP A 201 -21.57 -29.03 -8.30
C ASP A 201 -20.53 -29.08 -7.14
N LEU A 202 -21.01 -29.08 -5.90
CA LEU A 202 -20.23 -28.95 -4.66
C LEU A 202 -19.45 -27.63 -4.55
N ARG A 203 -19.67 -26.66 -5.45
CA ARG A 203 -18.92 -25.41 -5.54
C ARG A 203 -19.79 -24.17 -5.68
N ALA A 204 -21.05 -24.25 -6.05
CA ALA A 204 -21.88 -23.08 -6.28
C ALA A 204 -22.48 -22.55 -4.96
N PRO A 205 -22.67 -21.23 -4.80
CA PRO A 205 -23.17 -20.66 -3.54
C PRO A 205 -24.67 -20.91 -3.31
N TRP A 206 -25.44 -21.14 -4.38
CA TRP A 206 -26.89 -21.15 -4.34
C TRP A 206 -27.50 -22.22 -3.42
N LEU A 207 -26.79 -23.30 -3.10
CA LEU A 207 -27.32 -24.32 -2.19
C LEU A 207 -27.38 -23.82 -0.73
N VAL A 208 -26.37 -23.04 -0.32
CA VAL A 208 -26.36 -22.38 0.99
C VAL A 208 -27.48 -21.34 1.06
N GLU A 209 -27.71 -20.61 -0.04
CA GLU A 209 -28.81 -19.64 -0.17
C GLU A 209 -30.19 -20.31 -0.13
N GLU A 210 -30.34 -21.46 -0.77
CA GLU A 210 -31.56 -22.27 -0.73
C GLU A 210 -31.87 -22.70 0.70
N ARG A 211 -30.89 -23.26 1.42
CA ARG A 211 -31.07 -23.64 2.82
C ARG A 211 -31.41 -22.44 3.70
N ALA A 212 -30.68 -21.33 3.56
CA ALA A 212 -30.96 -20.11 4.33
C ALA A 212 -32.39 -19.59 4.09
N ALA A 213 -32.88 -19.68 2.85
CA ALA A 213 -34.24 -19.26 2.51
C ALA A 213 -35.32 -20.22 3.03
N LEU A 214 -35.08 -21.53 3.01
CA LEU A 214 -36.14 -22.53 3.19
C LEU A 214 -36.10 -23.24 4.54
N GLN A 215 -35.04 -23.12 5.33
CA GLN A 215 -34.90 -23.77 6.65
C GLN A 215 -36.02 -23.42 7.64
N SER A 216 -36.67 -22.25 7.49
CA SER A 216 -37.81 -21.85 8.31
C SER A 216 -39.13 -22.53 7.91
N VAL A 217 -39.17 -23.15 6.72
CA VAL A 217 -40.36 -23.82 6.17
C VAL A 217 -40.43 -25.26 6.67
N ALA A 218 -39.37 -26.05 6.42
CA ALA A 218 -39.19 -27.42 6.90
C ALA A 218 -37.71 -27.83 6.75
N PRO A 219 -37.24 -28.90 7.42
CA PRO A 219 -35.88 -29.43 7.24
C PRO A 219 -35.57 -29.76 5.77
N LEU A 220 -34.36 -29.43 5.29
CA LEU A 220 -33.97 -29.71 3.90
C LEU A 220 -33.25 -31.06 3.79
N LEU A 221 -33.84 -31.99 3.04
CA LEU A 221 -33.28 -33.31 2.76
C LEU A 221 -32.40 -33.25 1.51
N ALA A 222 -31.14 -33.65 1.62
CA ALA A 222 -30.22 -33.75 0.49
C ALA A 222 -30.43 -35.07 -0.25
N GLN A 223 -30.87 -35.01 -1.50
CA GLN A 223 -31.08 -36.19 -2.34
C GLN A 223 -29.84 -36.49 -3.19
N VAL A 224 -29.33 -37.71 -3.07
CA VAL A 224 -28.39 -38.28 -4.04
C VAL A 224 -29.22 -39.05 -5.08
N PRO A 225 -29.16 -38.70 -6.36
CA PRO A 225 -29.97 -39.36 -7.38
C PRO A 225 -29.38 -40.74 -7.73
N ALA A 226 -30.21 -41.65 -8.24
CA ALA A 226 -29.81 -43.04 -8.50
C ALA A 226 -28.78 -43.17 -9.64
N ASP A 227 -28.88 -42.29 -10.64
CA ASP A 227 -27.95 -42.17 -11.77
C ASP A 227 -26.54 -41.72 -11.37
N ALA A 228 -26.36 -41.13 -10.19
CA ALA A 228 -25.04 -40.82 -9.64
C ALA A 228 -24.18 -42.08 -9.37
N LEU A 229 -24.77 -43.28 -9.48
CA LEU A 229 -24.14 -44.58 -9.27
C LEU A 229 -24.16 -45.50 -10.49
N GLU A 230 -24.86 -45.11 -11.57
CA GLU A 230 -24.99 -45.93 -12.79
C GLU A 230 -24.13 -45.33 -13.92
N ASP A 231 -23.56 -46.19 -14.78
CA ASP A 231 -22.59 -45.89 -15.86
C ASP A 231 -21.15 -45.51 -15.46
N GLY A 232 -20.33 -46.49 -15.06
CA GLY A 232 -18.85 -46.44 -15.20
C GLY A 232 -18.10 -45.27 -14.55
N GLY A 233 -18.74 -44.50 -13.68
CA GLY A 233 -18.18 -43.33 -13.01
C GLY A 233 -17.20 -43.68 -11.88
N ASP A 234 -16.36 -42.72 -11.50
CA ASP A 234 -15.38 -42.87 -10.42
C ASP A 234 -16.08 -43.13 -9.07
N PRO A 235 -15.89 -44.31 -8.44
CA PRO A 235 -16.50 -44.65 -7.16
C PRO A 235 -16.21 -43.63 -6.05
N VAL A 236 -15.05 -42.96 -6.12
CA VAL A 236 -14.64 -41.93 -5.16
C VAL A 236 -15.58 -40.71 -5.22
N LEU A 237 -16.02 -40.32 -6.42
CA LEU A 237 -16.92 -39.17 -6.61
C LEU A 237 -18.36 -39.49 -6.17
N ALA A 238 -18.80 -40.73 -6.37
CA ALA A 238 -20.10 -41.17 -5.87
C ALA A 238 -20.15 -41.15 -4.33
N LEU A 239 -19.11 -41.67 -3.67
CA LEU A 239 -18.99 -41.65 -2.20
C LEU A 239 -18.83 -40.21 -1.67
N GLN A 240 -18.13 -39.33 -2.39
CA GLN A 240 -18.04 -37.91 -2.06
C GLN A 240 -19.43 -37.26 -2.03
N ARG A 241 -20.29 -37.54 -3.02
CA ARG A 241 -21.65 -36.99 -3.06
C ARG A 241 -22.50 -37.46 -1.88
N VAL A 242 -22.35 -38.73 -1.46
CA VAL A 242 -23.03 -39.26 -0.27
C VAL A 242 -22.56 -38.55 1.00
N ALA A 243 -21.24 -38.38 1.18
CA ALA A 243 -20.69 -37.69 2.34
C ALA A 243 -21.04 -36.19 2.37
N ALA A 244 -21.02 -35.51 1.22
CA ALA A 244 -21.41 -34.11 1.10
C ALA A 244 -22.91 -33.91 1.37
N ALA A 245 -23.78 -34.79 0.86
CA ALA A 245 -25.21 -34.76 1.14
C ALA A 245 -25.50 -34.88 2.64
N ALA A 246 -24.79 -35.80 3.30
CA ALA A 246 -24.90 -36.00 4.75
C ALA A 246 -24.44 -34.79 5.57
N ALA A 247 -23.36 -34.11 5.13
CA ALA A 247 -22.78 -32.99 5.85
C ALA A 247 -23.59 -31.69 5.69
N ILE A 248 -24.27 -31.52 4.55
CA ILE A 248 -24.99 -30.29 4.18
C ILE A 248 -26.50 -30.40 4.42
N GLY A 249 -27.11 -31.57 4.29
CA GLY A 249 -28.53 -31.75 4.55
C GLY A 249 -28.90 -31.71 6.04
N ASP A 250 -30.17 -31.46 6.33
CA ASP A 250 -30.79 -31.73 7.64
C ASP A 250 -31.35 -33.18 7.70
N GLY A 251 -31.23 -33.90 6.58
CA GLY A 251 -31.47 -35.32 6.40
C GLY A 251 -31.03 -35.72 4.98
N VAL A 252 -31.15 -37.01 4.64
CA VAL A 252 -30.66 -37.53 3.34
C VAL A 252 -31.65 -38.46 2.68
N LEU A 253 -31.75 -38.36 1.35
CA LEU A 253 -32.37 -39.35 0.48
C LEU A 253 -31.27 -40.08 -0.30
N LEU A 254 -31.09 -41.37 -0.04
CA LEU A 254 -30.05 -42.19 -0.67
C LEU A 254 -30.65 -43.30 -1.54
N PRO A 255 -30.06 -43.62 -2.71
CA PRO A 255 -30.57 -44.62 -3.64
C PRO A 255 -30.32 -46.06 -3.19
N ALA A 256 -31.23 -46.97 -3.54
CA ALA A 256 -31.16 -48.36 -3.13
C ALA A 256 -29.91 -49.10 -3.63
N ALA A 257 -29.37 -48.68 -4.78
CA ALA A 257 -28.15 -49.23 -5.37
C ALA A 257 -26.96 -49.23 -4.39
N LEU A 258 -26.91 -48.31 -3.41
CA LEU A 258 -25.84 -48.25 -2.41
C LEU A 258 -25.81 -49.43 -1.43
N ALA A 259 -26.94 -50.08 -1.16
CA ALA A 259 -26.99 -51.23 -0.24
C ALA A 259 -26.44 -52.52 -0.85
N GLY A 260 -26.28 -52.58 -2.19
CA GLY A 260 -25.74 -53.72 -2.92
C GLY A 260 -24.32 -53.52 -3.49
N ALA A 261 -23.73 -52.33 -3.34
CA ALA A 261 -22.52 -51.90 -4.04
C ALA A 261 -21.17 -52.24 -3.34
N GLY A 262 -21.17 -53.14 -2.34
CA GLY A 262 -19.96 -53.60 -1.64
C GLY A 262 -19.75 -53.02 -0.23
N GLU A 263 -18.66 -53.42 0.43
CA GLU A 263 -18.37 -53.10 1.84
C GLU A 263 -18.07 -51.60 2.05
N ASP A 264 -17.36 -50.96 1.11
CA ASP A 264 -17.02 -49.54 1.16
C ASP A 264 -18.26 -48.63 1.04
N ALA A 265 -19.20 -48.97 0.13
CA ALA A 265 -20.46 -48.25 0.00
C ALA A 265 -21.33 -48.40 1.26
N SER A 266 -21.37 -49.60 1.85
CA SER A 266 -22.08 -49.86 3.10
C SER A 266 -21.47 -49.11 4.30
N ALA A 267 -20.14 -48.95 4.32
CA ALA A 267 -19.43 -48.14 5.32
C ALA A 267 -19.70 -46.64 5.15
N ALA A 268 -19.70 -46.14 3.91
CA ALA A 268 -20.01 -44.74 3.62
C ALA A 268 -21.45 -44.37 3.98
N VAL A 269 -22.42 -45.26 3.76
CA VAL A 269 -23.81 -45.06 4.19
C VAL A 269 -23.93 -44.98 5.71
N ARG A 270 -23.22 -45.84 6.47
CA ARG A 270 -23.18 -45.77 7.94
C ARG A 270 -22.55 -44.46 8.42
N ARG A 271 -21.42 -44.05 7.85
CA ARG A 271 -20.74 -42.77 8.16
C ARG A 271 -21.59 -41.55 7.79
N ALA A 272 -22.37 -41.64 6.71
CA ALA A 272 -23.35 -40.61 6.35
C ALA A 272 -24.41 -40.44 7.46
N GLY A 273 -24.86 -41.53 8.09
CA GLY A 273 -25.75 -41.47 9.25
C GLY A 273 -25.15 -40.70 10.44
N GLU A 274 -23.88 -40.96 10.79
CA GLU A 274 -23.15 -40.25 11.85
C GLU A 274 -22.92 -38.77 11.51
N THR A 275 -22.62 -38.50 10.24
CA THR A 275 -22.42 -37.16 9.69
C THR A 275 -23.69 -36.32 9.77
N VAL A 276 -24.84 -36.90 9.37
CA VAL A 276 -26.16 -36.24 9.49
C VAL A 276 -26.45 -35.91 10.96
N ALA A 277 -26.15 -36.82 11.89
CA ALA A 277 -26.33 -36.55 13.31
C ALA A 277 -25.44 -35.38 13.81
N ALA A 278 -24.20 -35.27 13.32
CA ALA A 278 -23.31 -34.14 13.65
C ALA A 278 -23.77 -32.82 13.02
N ALA A 279 -24.26 -32.86 11.79
CA ALA A 279 -24.90 -31.74 11.09
C ALA A 279 -26.15 -31.24 11.83
N MET A 280 -26.97 -32.15 12.37
CA MET A 280 -28.19 -31.82 13.12
C MET A 280 -27.92 -31.24 14.52
N ARG A 281 -26.71 -31.40 15.07
CA ARG A 281 -26.25 -30.62 16.23
C ARG A 281 -25.97 -29.15 15.88
N HIS A 282 -25.91 -28.82 14.59
CA HIS A 282 -25.66 -27.49 14.05
C HIS A 282 -26.77 -27.10 13.05
N PRO A 283 -28.04 -27.03 13.49
CA PRO A 283 -29.18 -26.81 12.60
C PRO A 283 -29.32 -25.34 12.17
N GLY A 284 -28.57 -24.43 12.78
CA GLY A 284 -28.68 -22.99 12.61
C GLY A 284 -28.09 -22.47 11.30
N GLU A 285 -27.44 -21.32 11.37
CA GLU A 285 -26.87 -20.67 10.18
C GLU A 285 -25.90 -21.61 9.45
N MET A 286 -26.02 -21.69 8.12
CA MET A 286 -25.02 -22.29 7.26
C MET A 286 -24.37 -21.21 6.42
N ARG A 287 -23.05 -21.18 6.42
CA ARG A 287 -22.27 -20.16 5.75
C ARG A 287 -21.16 -20.78 4.93
N ARG A 288 -20.99 -20.28 3.72
CA ARG A 288 -19.87 -20.66 2.89
C ARG A 288 -18.63 -19.83 3.21
N LEU A 289 -17.48 -20.49 3.38
CA LEU A 289 -16.21 -19.85 3.76
C LEU A 289 -15.20 -19.74 2.60
N SER A 290 -15.33 -20.54 1.54
CA SER A 290 -14.45 -20.47 0.37
C SER A 290 -15.18 -20.00 -0.90
N GLY A 291 -14.47 -19.42 -1.86
CA GLY A 291 -15.04 -18.99 -3.15
C GLY A 291 -15.38 -20.14 -4.10
N SER A 292 -16.22 -19.88 -5.12
CA SER A 292 -16.66 -20.87 -6.13
C SER A 292 -15.53 -21.51 -6.95
N GLY A 293 -14.38 -20.85 -7.07
CA GLY A 293 -13.20 -21.37 -7.77
C GLY A 293 -12.20 -22.10 -6.88
N ALA A 294 -12.44 -22.21 -5.57
CA ALA A 294 -11.50 -22.82 -4.64
C ALA A 294 -11.39 -24.33 -4.85
N ALA A 295 -10.17 -24.88 -4.69
CA ALA A 295 -9.91 -26.32 -4.73
C ALA A 295 -10.61 -27.08 -3.59
N VAL A 296 -10.86 -26.39 -2.47
CA VAL A 296 -11.61 -26.89 -1.31
C VAL A 296 -12.87 -26.04 -1.11
N THR A 297 -14.05 -26.66 -1.16
CA THR A 297 -15.29 -26.01 -0.73
C THR A 297 -15.40 -26.12 0.79
N ALA A 298 -15.43 -24.98 1.48
CA ALA A 298 -15.53 -24.91 2.93
C ALA A 298 -16.90 -24.32 3.31
N ILE A 299 -17.67 -25.05 4.11
CA ILE A 299 -19.01 -24.65 4.57
C ILE A 299 -19.09 -24.83 6.09
N LEU A 300 -19.40 -23.76 6.80
CA LEU A 300 -19.66 -23.77 8.23
C LEU A 300 -21.14 -23.97 8.50
N ARG A 301 -21.45 -24.73 9.55
CA ARG A 301 -22.78 -24.85 10.15
C ARG A 301 -22.69 -24.48 11.64
N ALA A 302 -23.60 -23.65 12.12
CA ALA A 302 -23.65 -23.20 13.50
C ALA A 302 -24.79 -23.87 14.28
N ASP A 303 -24.65 -23.99 15.61
CA ASP A 303 -25.72 -24.45 16.51
C ASP A 303 -26.80 -23.38 16.79
N ALA A 304 -26.58 -22.14 16.37
CA ALA A 304 -27.52 -21.02 16.49
C ALA A 304 -27.94 -20.44 15.13
N ALA A 305 -29.12 -19.80 15.08
CA ALA A 305 -29.66 -19.18 13.87
C ALA A 305 -28.80 -18.02 13.32
N ASP A 306 -27.94 -17.46 14.16
CA ASP A 306 -26.90 -16.48 13.83
C ASP A 306 -25.58 -17.01 14.37
N VAL A 307 -24.58 -17.14 13.50
CA VAL A 307 -23.27 -17.68 13.87
C VAL A 307 -22.59 -16.90 15.01
N ARG A 308 -22.88 -15.61 15.18
CA ARG A 308 -22.30 -14.76 16.27
C ARG A 308 -22.77 -15.16 17.66
N GLN A 309 -23.87 -15.90 17.75
CA GLN A 309 -24.48 -16.38 18.99
C GLN A 309 -24.20 -17.87 19.23
N ALA A 310 -23.53 -18.53 18.29
CA ALA A 310 -23.27 -19.96 18.33
C ALA A 310 -22.30 -20.33 19.45
N GLY A 311 -22.60 -21.43 20.16
CA GLY A 311 -21.71 -22.05 21.13
C GLY A 311 -20.74 -23.02 20.48
N SER A 312 -21.12 -23.60 19.34
CA SER A 312 -20.29 -24.51 18.55
C SER A 312 -20.58 -24.41 17.06
N ALA A 313 -19.63 -24.91 16.26
CA ALA A 313 -19.77 -25.02 14.81
C ALA A 313 -19.19 -26.32 14.25
N LEU A 314 -19.73 -26.71 13.10
CA LEU A 314 -19.25 -27.78 12.23
C LEU A 314 -18.76 -27.17 10.91
N LEU A 315 -17.47 -27.27 10.64
CA LEU A 315 -16.84 -26.90 9.38
C LEU A 315 -16.71 -28.14 8.47
N VAL A 316 -17.35 -28.09 7.33
CA VAL A 316 -17.34 -29.10 6.27
C VAL A 316 -16.35 -28.66 5.20
N LEU A 317 -15.34 -29.49 4.92
CA LEU A 317 -14.34 -29.27 3.88
C LEU A 317 -14.49 -30.33 2.79
N LEU A 318 -14.74 -29.91 1.55
CA LEU A 318 -14.95 -30.79 0.40
C LEU A 318 -13.81 -30.61 -0.61
N ASN A 319 -13.09 -31.67 -0.95
CA ASN A 319 -12.10 -31.62 -2.03
C ASN A 319 -12.78 -31.64 -3.41
N THR A 320 -12.87 -30.49 -4.07
CA THR A 320 -13.48 -30.42 -5.41
C THR A 320 -12.45 -30.44 -6.53
N ALA A 321 -11.16 -30.63 -6.25
CA ALA A 321 -10.06 -30.46 -7.20
C ALA A 321 -9.74 -31.72 -8.05
N GLY A 322 -10.63 -32.71 -8.07
CA GLY A 322 -10.45 -33.98 -8.76
C GLY A 322 -9.42 -34.86 -8.05
N THR A 323 -8.39 -35.32 -8.76
CA THR A 323 -7.32 -36.19 -8.23
C THR A 323 -6.26 -35.47 -7.41
N ARG A 324 -6.33 -34.14 -7.30
CA ARG A 324 -5.38 -33.34 -6.51
C ARG A 324 -5.69 -33.43 -5.02
N GLN A 325 -4.65 -33.24 -4.19
CA GLN A 325 -4.77 -33.20 -2.74
C GLN A 325 -4.50 -31.79 -2.20
N PRO A 326 -5.45 -30.84 -2.33
CA PRO A 326 -5.28 -29.49 -1.82
C PRO A 326 -5.30 -29.50 -0.28
N ALA A 327 -4.45 -28.68 0.33
CA ALA A 327 -4.54 -28.37 1.76
C ALA A 327 -5.53 -27.21 1.97
N PRO A 328 -6.48 -27.31 2.92
CA PRO A 328 -7.29 -26.18 3.33
C PRO A 328 -6.41 -25.12 4.02
N GLU A 329 -6.55 -23.86 3.62
CA GLU A 329 -5.79 -22.75 4.22
C GLU A 329 -6.61 -22.06 5.33
N PRO A 330 -6.36 -22.33 6.62
CA PRO A 330 -7.17 -21.79 7.71
C PRO A 330 -7.20 -20.25 7.74
N ALA A 331 -6.11 -19.60 7.36
CA ALA A 331 -6.04 -18.13 7.29
C ALA A 331 -7.07 -17.51 6.32
N LEU A 332 -7.48 -18.25 5.29
CA LEU A 332 -8.50 -17.81 4.33
C LEU A 332 -9.93 -18.18 4.76
N LEU A 333 -10.08 -19.21 5.60
CA LEU A 333 -11.39 -19.75 5.97
C LEU A 333 -11.91 -19.17 7.29
N LEU A 334 -11.05 -19.10 8.30
CA LEU A 334 -11.43 -18.73 9.67
C LEU A 334 -12.01 -17.32 9.79
N PRO A 335 -11.53 -16.28 9.08
CA PRO A 335 -12.17 -14.95 9.13
C PRO A 335 -13.64 -14.97 8.71
N GLY A 336 -14.02 -15.86 7.79
CA GLY A 336 -15.41 -16.01 7.34
C GLY A 336 -16.32 -16.74 8.34
N ALA A 337 -15.75 -17.47 9.31
CA ALA A 337 -16.50 -18.26 10.27
C ALA A 337 -17.36 -17.40 11.21
N GLY A 338 -17.03 -16.12 11.39
CA GLY A 338 -17.93 -15.10 11.95
C GLY A 338 -18.24 -15.20 13.45
N ALA A 339 -17.83 -16.25 14.14
CA ALA A 339 -17.82 -16.34 15.61
C ALA A 339 -16.41 -16.61 16.11
N ASP A 340 -16.17 -16.25 17.37
CA ASP A 340 -14.92 -16.52 18.10
C ASP A 340 -14.77 -18.02 18.38
N PHE A 341 -14.82 -18.89 17.38
CA PHE A 341 -14.62 -20.33 17.57
C PHE A 341 -13.14 -20.62 17.86
N ALA A 342 -12.89 -21.52 18.80
CA ALA A 342 -11.58 -22.00 19.18
C ALA A 342 -10.97 -22.89 18.09
N THR A 343 -9.95 -23.68 18.45
CA THR A 343 -9.29 -24.62 17.54
C THR A 343 -10.29 -25.64 16.96
N PHE A 344 -10.46 -25.59 15.64
CA PHE A 344 -11.18 -26.63 14.90
C PHE A 344 -10.46 -27.96 15.03
N ARG A 345 -11.18 -29.00 15.43
CA ARG A 345 -10.68 -30.38 15.60
C ARG A 345 -11.47 -31.33 14.70
N LEU A 346 -10.84 -32.38 14.20
CA LEU A 346 -11.55 -33.40 13.40
C LEU A 346 -12.70 -34.00 14.22
N LEU A 347 -13.86 -34.19 13.58
CA LEU A 347 -15.03 -34.79 14.22
C LEU A 347 -14.73 -36.21 14.74
N ASP A 348 -13.91 -36.97 14.02
CA ASP A 348 -13.60 -38.39 14.30
C ASP A 348 -12.38 -38.60 15.23
N GLY A 349 -11.75 -37.53 15.76
CA GLY A 349 -10.66 -37.63 16.74
C GLY A 349 -9.30 -37.09 16.28
N ALA A 350 -8.19 -37.74 16.66
CA ALA A 350 -6.84 -37.18 16.55
C ALA A 350 -6.29 -37.12 15.10
N GLY A 351 -5.65 -36.01 14.75
CA GLY A 351 -5.03 -35.76 13.46
C GLY A 351 -4.89 -34.25 13.19
N ASP A 352 -4.20 -33.87 12.12
CA ASP A 352 -4.13 -32.46 11.71
C ASP A 352 -5.41 -32.09 10.94
N PRO A 353 -6.27 -31.19 11.48
CA PRO A 353 -7.50 -30.75 10.82
C PRO A 353 -7.24 -30.09 9.46
N TRP A 354 -6.04 -29.53 9.25
CA TRP A 354 -5.68 -28.76 8.06
C TRP A 354 -4.77 -29.50 7.06
N ALA A 355 -4.56 -30.81 7.26
CA ALA A 355 -3.80 -31.63 6.32
C ALA A 355 -4.41 -31.63 4.90
N PRO A 356 -3.63 -31.90 3.83
CA PRO A 356 -4.16 -32.13 2.49
C PRO A 356 -5.36 -33.09 2.47
N LEU A 357 -6.38 -32.75 1.68
CA LEU A 357 -7.57 -33.57 1.50
C LEU A 357 -7.33 -34.60 0.39
N ALA A 358 -7.58 -35.89 0.63
CA ALA A 358 -7.53 -36.93 -0.39
C ALA A 358 -8.56 -36.65 -1.52
N PRO A 359 -8.37 -37.19 -2.74
CA PRO A 359 -9.34 -37.06 -3.82
C PRO A 359 -10.74 -37.49 -3.36
N GLY A 360 -11.73 -36.63 -3.58
CA GLY A 360 -13.11 -36.88 -3.13
C GLY A 360 -13.36 -36.78 -1.62
N GLU A 361 -12.37 -36.45 -0.79
CA GLU A 361 -12.53 -36.39 0.66
C GLU A 361 -13.53 -35.30 1.08
N VAL A 362 -14.39 -35.66 2.03
CA VAL A 362 -15.26 -34.76 2.81
C VAL A 362 -14.82 -34.84 4.26
N ARG A 363 -14.20 -33.78 4.75
CA ARG A 363 -13.67 -33.71 6.12
C ARG A 363 -14.55 -32.81 6.98
N LEU A 364 -14.77 -33.26 8.21
CA LEU A 364 -15.63 -32.58 9.18
C LEU A 364 -14.78 -32.14 10.37
N LEU A 365 -14.84 -30.85 10.68
CA LEU A 365 -14.16 -30.25 11.82
C LEU A 365 -15.19 -29.63 12.75
N VAL A 366 -15.05 -29.80 14.06
CA VAL A 366 -15.89 -29.15 15.06
C VAL A 366 -15.08 -28.14 15.86
N ALA A 367 -15.72 -27.05 16.28
CA ALA A 367 -15.12 -26.07 17.17
C ALA A 367 -16.14 -25.56 18.18
N ASP A 368 -15.68 -25.30 19.39
CA ASP A 368 -16.44 -24.66 20.47
C ASP A 368 -16.06 -23.17 20.54
N ARG A 369 -16.94 -22.31 21.07
CA ARG A 369 -16.63 -20.88 21.22
C ARG A 369 -15.45 -20.68 22.18
N ALA A 370 -14.43 -19.94 21.73
CA ALA A 370 -13.29 -19.52 22.50
C ALA A 370 -13.69 -18.50 23.59
N ALA A 371 -13.03 -18.59 24.74
CA ALA A 371 -13.10 -17.53 25.73
C ALA A 371 -12.39 -16.27 25.19
N PRO A 372 -13.00 -15.07 25.29
CA PRO A 372 -12.35 -13.85 24.86
C PRO A 372 -11.12 -13.57 25.73
N ILE A 373 -10.07 -13.04 25.10
CA ILE A 373 -8.91 -12.51 25.85
C ILE A 373 -9.37 -11.26 26.58
N THR A 374 -9.31 -11.30 27.91
CA THR A 374 -9.61 -10.15 28.76
C THR A 374 -8.31 -9.58 29.30
N LEU A 375 -8.10 -8.27 29.11
CA LEU A 375 -6.95 -7.56 29.66
C LEU A 375 -7.29 -7.06 31.07
N ALA A 376 -6.40 -7.32 32.02
CA ALA A 376 -6.43 -6.63 33.30
C ALA A 376 -5.89 -5.21 33.09
N ILE A 377 -6.78 -4.26 32.85
CA ILE A 377 -6.39 -2.85 32.78
C ILE A 377 -6.09 -2.40 34.20
N ALA A 378 -4.83 -2.07 34.49
CA ALA A 378 -4.47 -1.29 35.66
C ALA A 378 -4.99 0.14 35.41
N GLY A 379 -6.29 0.35 35.63
CA GLY A 379 -6.99 1.54 35.18
C GLY A 379 -6.53 2.79 35.92
N GLU A 380 -6.05 3.75 35.15
CA GLU A 380 -6.22 5.17 35.44
C GLU A 380 -7.67 5.41 35.88
N SER A 381 -7.86 6.06 37.01
CA SER A 381 -9.16 6.44 37.53
C SER A 381 -9.91 7.34 36.54
N ALA A 382 -11.24 7.38 36.61
CA ALA A 382 -12.03 8.32 35.80
C ALA A 382 -11.60 9.79 35.98
N THR A 383 -11.01 10.12 37.13
CA THR A 383 -10.42 11.43 37.42
C THR A 383 -9.14 11.68 36.62
N GLU A 384 -8.28 10.68 36.48
CA GLU A 384 -7.08 10.74 35.65
C GLU A 384 -7.45 10.80 34.16
N ALA A 385 -8.43 10.00 33.72
CA ALA A 385 -8.94 10.06 32.34
C ALA A 385 -9.58 11.41 32.00
N GLY A 386 -10.31 12.04 32.94
CA GLY A 386 -10.89 13.37 32.76
C GLY A 386 -9.87 14.52 32.76
N ALA A 387 -8.63 14.26 33.21
CA ALA A 387 -7.53 15.22 33.18
C ALA A 387 -6.64 15.07 31.93
N ALA A 388 -6.88 14.06 31.09
CA ALA A 388 -6.14 13.84 29.86
C ALA A 388 -6.40 14.94 28.82
N ASP A 389 -5.49 15.06 27.86
CA ASP A 389 -5.61 16.01 26.76
C ASP A 389 -6.88 15.74 25.94
N ARG A 390 -7.74 16.74 25.83
CA ARG A 390 -9.02 16.64 25.12
C ARG A 390 -8.88 16.88 23.61
N LEU A 391 -7.94 17.74 23.23
CA LEU A 391 -7.62 18.00 21.83
C LEU A 391 -6.65 16.94 21.31
N VAL A 392 -6.62 16.80 19.99
CA VAL A 392 -5.69 15.95 19.26
C VAL A 392 -4.91 16.82 18.29
N ILE A 393 -3.57 16.71 18.31
CA ILE A 393 -2.69 17.31 17.31
C ILE A 393 -1.86 16.19 16.69
N GLU A 394 -2.11 15.90 15.42
CA GLU A 394 -1.51 14.78 14.69
C GLU A 394 -0.95 15.23 13.34
N ASP A 395 -0.15 14.34 12.74
CA ASP A 395 0.41 14.49 11.39
C ASP A 395 1.04 15.86 11.10
N VAL A 396 1.77 16.41 12.09
CA VAL A 396 2.53 17.65 11.92
C VAL A 396 3.60 17.46 10.83
N ARG A 397 3.51 18.25 9.76
CA ARG A 397 4.39 18.23 8.58
C ARG A 397 4.95 19.63 8.34
N PRO A 398 6.15 19.76 7.75
CA PRO A 398 7.06 18.69 7.33
C PRO A 398 7.73 18.00 8.52
N ARG A 399 8.05 16.72 8.39
CA ARG A 399 8.78 15.97 9.41
C ARG A 399 9.69 14.93 8.79
N VAL A 400 10.74 14.54 9.53
CA VAL A 400 11.63 13.44 9.14
C VAL A 400 11.66 12.38 10.23
N ASP A 401 11.38 11.13 9.86
CA ASP A 401 11.29 10.01 10.80
C ASP A 401 12.53 9.87 11.68
N GLY A 402 12.33 9.71 12.99
CA GLY A 402 13.40 9.67 13.99
C GLY A 402 13.73 11.03 14.60
N GLY A 403 12.95 12.08 14.29
CA GLY A 403 13.13 13.42 14.85
C GLY A 403 14.28 14.20 14.22
N PHE A 404 14.71 13.82 13.00
CA PHE A 404 15.77 14.52 12.28
C PHE A 404 15.29 15.86 11.73
N PRO A 405 16.21 16.83 11.54
CA PRO A 405 15.87 18.11 10.95
C PRO A 405 15.36 17.96 9.52
N VAL A 406 14.27 18.66 9.22
CA VAL A 406 13.92 19.03 7.84
C VAL A 406 14.98 20.01 7.33
N LYS A 407 15.37 19.91 6.06
CA LYS A 407 16.40 20.76 5.47
C LYS A 407 15.81 21.78 4.51
N ARG A 408 16.24 23.02 4.67
CA ARG A 408 15.90 24.17 3.81
C ARG A 408 17.14 25.03 3.61
N VAL A 409 17.01 26.11 2.86
CA VAL A 409 18.01 27.19 2.84
C VAL A 409 17.40 28.48 3.40
N VAL A 410 18.27 29.37 3.86
CA VAL A 410 17.90 30.71 4.33
C VAL A 410 17.16 31.48 3.24
N GLY A 411 16.09 32.17 3.61
CA GLY A 411 15.18 32.91 2.73
C GLY A 411 13.93 32.14 2.32
N GLU A 412 13.89 30.82 2.53
CA GLU A 412 12.68 30.03 2.29
C GLU A 412 11.61 30.20 3.37
N ARG A 413 10.37 29.88 3.00
CA ARG A 413 9.28 29.67 3.93
C ARG A 413 9.10 28.18 4.20
N VAL A 414 8.88 27.84 5.46
CA VAL A 414 8.44 26.50 5.86
C VAL A 414 6.93 26.54 5.97
N GLU A 415 6.24 25.89 5.04
CA GLU A 415 4.81 25.61 5.18
C GLU A 415 4.63 24.46 6.16
N VAL A 416 3.79 24.65 7.17
CA VAL A 416 3.48 23.66 8.19
C VAL A 416 2.00 23.31 8.11
N GLU A 417 1.73 22.01 8.08
CA GLU A 417 0.40 21.44 8.14
C GLU A 417 0.27 20.52 9.35
N ALA A 418 -0.93 20.47 9.94
CA ALA A 418 -1.26 19.52 11.01
C ALA A 418 -2.75 19.21 11.00
N LEU A 419 -3.12 18.09 11.61
CA LEU A 419 -4.50 17.79 11.97
C LEU A 419 -4.74 18.26 13.40
N VAL A 420 -5.71 19.14 13.61
CA VAL A 420 -6.10 19.63 14.94
C VAL A 420 -7.60 19.50 15.10
N PHE A 421 -8.03 18.59 15.98
CA PHE A 421 -9.43 18.26 16.21
C PHE A 421 -9.72 17.88 17.67
N ALA A 422 -11.00 17.79 18.02
CA ALA A 422 -11.50 17.36 19.32
C ALA A 422 -12.88 16.69 19.16
N ASP A 423 -13.41 16.11 20.23
CA ASP A 423 -14.80 15.67 20.27
C ASP A 423 -15.80 16.85 20.17
N GLY A 424 -17.01 16.58 19.68
CA GLY A 424 -18.11 17.57 19.62
C GLY A 424 -18.14 18.40 18.34
N HIS A 425 -18.69 19.63 18.44
CA HIS A 425 -18.92 20.56 17.32
C HIS A 425 -18.37 21.97 17.59
N GLU A 426 -17.55 22.09 18.64
CA GLU A 426 -16.95 23.35 19.06
C GLU A 426 -15.99 23.88 18.01
N GLN A 427 -15.87 25.21 17.91
CA GLN A 427 -14.87 25.83 17.05
C GLN A 427 -13.48 25.67 17.68
N LEU A 428 -12.51 25.30 16.86
CA LEU A 428 -11.11 25.19 17.27
C LEU A 428 -10.31 26.35 16.71
N ALA A 429 -9.12 26.47 17.28
CA ALA A 429 -8.10 27.45 17.02
C ALA A 429 -6.75 26.74 16.98
N ALA A 430 -5.90 27.07 16.01
CA ALA A 430 -4.50 26.65 16.03
C ALA A 430 -3.52 27.79 15.74
N GLU A 431 -2.32 27.67 16.29
CA GLU A 431 -1.16 28.52 16.05
C GLU A 431 0.07 27.69 15.72
N LEU A 432 0.86 28.22 14.78
CA LEU A 432 2.20 27.75 14.51
C LEU A 432 3.18 28.59 15.31
N HIS A 433 3.95 27.94 16.18
CA HIS A 433 5.06 28.55 16.90
C HIS A 433 6.38 28.14 16.25
N TRP A 434 7.30 29.09 16.09
CA TRP A 434 8.66 28.81 15.60
C TRP A 434 9.71 29.70 16.29
N ARG A 435 10.97 29.27 16.23
CA ARG A 435 12.13 30.06 16.69
C ARG A 435 13.42 29.60 16.03
N ALA A 436 14.44 30.45 16.07
CA ALA A 436 15.82 29.96 16.03
C ALA A 436 16.14 29.25 17.35
N ALA A 437 17.02 28.24 17.34
CA ALA A 437 17.31 27.44 18.55
C ALA A 437 17.84 28.29 19.72
N ASP A 438 18.46 29.42 19.44
CA ASP A 438 18.99 30.41 20.40
C ASP A 438 18.05 31.61 20.66
N GLY A 439 16.85 31.61 20.07
CA GLY A 439 15.93 32.74 20.10
C GLY A 439 14.62 32.49 20.83
N ASP A 440 13.78 33.53 20.86
CA ASP A 440 12.43 33.48 21.41
C ASP A 440 11.41 32.91 20.42
N TRP A 441 10.31 32.37 20.95
CA TRP A 441 9.20 31.85 20.14
C TRP A 441 8.39 32.98 19.52
N ALA A 442 8.28 32.96 18.20
CA ALA A 442 7.26 33.68 17.45
C ALA A 442 6.03 32.77 17.25
N ALA A 443 4.88 33.37 16.93
CA ALA A 443 3.63 32.66 16.69
C ALA A 443 2.84 33.30 15.55
N VAL A 444 2.10 32.48 14.80
CA VAL A 444 1.17 32.93 13.76
C VAL A 444 -0.06 32.03 13.75
N ARG A 445 -1.23 32.63 13.55
CA ARG A 445 -2.49 31.90 13.41
C ARG A 445 -2.42 30.93 12.23
N MET A 446 -2.96 29.73 12.41
CA MET A 446 -3.15 28.79 11.32
C MET A 446 -4.52 28.97 10.67
N GLU A 447 -4.55 28.82 9.35
CA GLU A 447 -5.78 28.74 8.55
C GLU A 447 -6.35 27.32 8.65
N GLN A 448 -7.66 27.22 8.91
CA GLN A 448 -8.36 25.95 8.91
C GLN A 448 -8.65 25.49 7.47
N LEU A 449 -8.21 24.28 7.14
CA LEU A 449 -8.46 23.55 5.90
C LEU A 449 -9.60 22.51 6.11
N PRO A 450 -10.12 21.90 5.03
CA PRO A 450 -11.07 20.80 5.15
C PRO A 450 -10.52 19.62 5.96
N ASN A 451 -11.43 18.82 6.55
CA ASN A 451 -11.11 17.59 7.28
C ASN A 451 -10.07 17.80 8.40
N ASP A 452 -10.30 18.83 9.22
CA ASP A 452 -9.50 19.20 10.39
C ASP A 452 -8.03 19.52 10.11
N GLY A 453 -7.68 19.77 8.84
CA GLY A 453 -6.37 20.26 8.46
C GLY A 453 -6.18 21.71 8.88
N TRP A 454 -4.95 22.08 9.22
CA TRP A 454 -4.56 23.44 9.53
C TRP A 454 -3.26 23.77 8.84
N ARG A 455 -3.12 24.98 8.30
CA ARG A 455 -1.90 25.42 7.61
C ARG A 455 -1.43 26.80 8.06
N ALA A 456 -0.13 26.94 8.22
CA ALA A 456 0.54 28.25 8.31
C ALA A 456 1.94 28.13 7.72
N SER A 457 2.66 29.25 7.62
CA SER A 457 4.07 29.23 7.25
C SER A 457 4.89 30.28 7.99
N PHE A 458 6.18 30.01 8.15
CA PHE A 458 7.14 30.95 8.72
C PHE A 458 8.40 31.08 7.84
N PRO A 459 9.05 32.26 7.81
CA PRO A 459 10.29 32.46 7.08
C PRO A 459 11.51 31.95 7.86
N LEU A 460 12.53 31.47 7.14
CA LEU A 460 13.86 31.15 7.69
C LEU A 460 14.82 32.30 7.40
N GLU A 461 15.02 33.19 8.36
CA GLU A 461 15.79 34.44 8.16
C GLU A 461 17.27 34.29 8.53
N ARG A 462 17.61 33.28 9.32
CA ARG A 462 18.97 33.05 9.85
C ARG A 462 19.48 31.67 9.44
N LEU A 463 20.80 31.56 9.32
CA LEU A 463 21.49 30.29 9.12
C LEU A 463 21.52 29.49 10.43
N GLY A 464 21.32 28.17 10.36
CA GLY A 464 21.41 27.25 11.50
C GLY A 464 20.09 26.58 11.91
N ARG A 465 20.08 25.99 13.10
CA ARG A 465 18.96 25.20 13.63
C ARG A 465 17.80 26.11 14.03
N HIS A 466 16.62 25.78 13.52
CA HIS A 466 15.32 26.33 13.88
C HIS A 466 14.43 25.22 14.43
N GLU A 467 13.38 25.62 15.12
CA GLU A 467 12.41 24.74 15.75
C GLU A 467 11.00 25.26 15.50
N PHE A 468 10.04 24.36 15.31
CA PHE A 468 8.62 24.73 15.25
C PHE A 468 7.72 23.72 15.97
N ARG A 469 6.51 24.12 16.31
CA ARG A 469 5.45 23.27 16.86
C ARG A 469 4.07 23.86 16.59
N VAL A 470 3.05 23.03 16.67
CA VAL A 470 1.65 23.46 16.55
C VAL A 470 1.01 23.48 17.94
N GLU A 471 0.25 24.53 18.22
CA GLU A 471 -0.59 24.66 19.42
C GLU A 471 -2.05 24.75 18.99
N GLY A 472 -2.94 24.02 19.68
CA GLY A 472 -4.38 24.03 19.44
C GLY A 472 -5.18 24.26 20.72
N TRP A 473 -6.35 24.90 20.63
CA TRP A 473 -7.27 25.11 21.75
C TRP A 473 -8.73 25.26 21.27
N LEU A 474 -9.70 25.26 22.20
CA LEU A 474 -11.10 25.57 21.87
C LEU A 474 -11.29 27.09 21.75
N ASP A 475 -11.76 27.56 20.60
CA ASP A 475 -12.08 28.97 20.35
C ASP A 475 -13.52 29.29 20.76
N ARG A 476 -13.70 29.62 22.04
CA ARG A 476 -15.04 29.91 22.59
C ARG A 476 -15.69 31.12 21.91
N PHE A 477 -14.93 32.19 21.69
CA PHE A 477 -15.48 33.42 21.15
C PHE A 477 -15.67 33.34 19.62
N GLY A 478 -14.73 32.73 18.90
CA GLY A 478 -14.87 32.44 17.47
C GLY A 478 -16.04 31.52 17.17
N GLY A 479 -16.24 30.48 18.00
CA GLY A 479 -17.42 29.60 17.93
C GLY A 479 -18.72 30.36 18.13
N PHE A 480 -18.80 31.16 19.19
CA PHE A 480 -19.94 32.06 19.41
C PHE A 480 -20.21 32.96 18.20
N ARG A 481 -19.19 33.67 17.68
CA ARG A 481 -19.35 34.60 16.54
C ARG A 481 -19.89 33.90 15.30
N ARG A 482 -19.34 32.73 14.97
CA ARG A 482 -19.79 31.91 13.83
C ARG A 482 -21.26 31.55 13.95
N ASP A 483 -21.67 31.07 15.11
CA ASP A 483 -23.03 30.58 15.33
C ASP A 483 -24.02 31.75 15.45
N PHE A 484 -23.60 32.84 16.09
CA PHE A 484 -24.36 34.09 16.17
C PHE A 484 -24.58 34.73 14.80
N PHE A 485 -23.57 34.77 13.93
CA PHE A 485 -23.71 35.23 12.56
C PHE A 485 -24.75 34.42 11.78
N LYS A 486 -24.69 33.08 11.85
CA LYS A 486 -25.67 32.19 11.21
C LYS A 486 -27.10 32.43 11.72
N LYS A 487 -27.27 32.66 13.02
CA LYS A 487 -28.58 32.98 13.62
C LYS A 487 -29.12 34.32 13.11
N LEU A 488 -28.25 35.32 12.95
CA LEU A 488 -28.62 36.62 12.38
C LEU A 488 -29.03 36.51 10.91
N GLU A 489 -28.25 35.80 10.08
CA GLU A 489 -28.60 35.56 8.67
C GLU A 489 -29.92 34.81 8.51
N ALA A 490 -30.20 33.85 9.38
CA ALA A 490 -31.46 33.11 9.38
C ALA A 490 -32.64 33.89 9.99
N GLY A 491 -32.42 35.08 10.56
CA GLY A 491 -33.45 35.89 11.20
C GLY A 491 -34.02 35.29 12.48
N VAL A 492 -33.26 34.44 13.18
CA VAL A 492 -33.68 33.72 14.39
C VAL A 492 -32.89 34.08 15.64
N ALA A 493 -32.00 35.07 15.56
CA ALA A 493 -31.27 35.58 16.71
C ALA A 493 -32.21 36.16 17.78
N GLN A 494 -31.95 35.84 19.04
CA GLN A 494 -32.72 36.25 20.20
C GLN A 494 -31.88 37.15 21.13
N PRO A 495 -32.49 37.95 22.01
CA PRO A 495 -31.76 38.77 22.97
C PRO A 495 -30.75 38.00 23.83
N VAL A 496 -31.02 36.73 24.14
CA VAL A 496 -30.09 35.86 24.89
C VAL A 496 -28.78 35.61 24.14
N ASP A 497 -28.79 35.58 22.81
CA ASP A 497 -27.57 35.37 22.01
C ASP A 497 -26.64 36.59 22.11
N HIS A 498 -27.18 37.81 22.15
CA HIS A 498 -26.39 39.02 22.40
C HIS A 498 -25.80 39.03 23.82
N ALA A 499 -26.60 38.61 24.80
CA ALA A 499 -26.17 38.53 26.19
C ALA A 499 -25.05 37.50 26.39
N GLU A 500 -25.09 36.37 25.68
CA GLU A 500 -24.02 35.36 25.67
C GLU A 500 -22.69 35.94 25.18
N GLY A 501 -22.71 36.61 24.02
CA GLY A 501 -21.51 37.26 23.47
C GLY A 501 -20.93 38.30 24.41
N ARG A 502 -21.78 39.15 25.00
CA ARG A 502 -21.35 40.13 26.01
C ARG A 502 -20.74 39.47 27.24
N ALA A 503 -21.33 38.37 27.73
CA ALA A 503 -20.80 37.64 28.87
C ALA A 503 -19.42 37.03 28.59
N LEU A 504 -19.16 36.55 27.37
CA LEU A 504 -17.83 36.06 26.97
C LEU A 504 -16.78 37.17 27.03
N VAL A 505 -17.11 38.36 26.53
CA VAL A 505 -16.22 39.55 26.55
C VAL A 505 -15.97 40.02 27.99
N GLU A 506 -17.02 40.10 28.81
CA GLU A 506 -16.89 40.46 30.23
C GLU A 506 -16.07 39.44 31.02
N ALA A 507 -16.25 38.14 30.74
CA ALA A 507 -15.48 37.09 31.38
C ALA A 507 -14.00 37.17 31.01
N ALA A 508 -13.66 37.46 29.74
CA ALA A 508 -12.28 37.67 29.31
C ALA A 508 -11.65 38.90 29.99
N ALA A 509 -12.39 40.02 30.10
CA ALA A 509 -11.95 41.19 30.86
C ALA A 509 -11.71 40.86 32.34
N ALA A 510 -12.60 40.09 32.97
CA ALA A 510 -12.49 39.70 34.37
C ALA A 510 -11.28 38.78 34.65
N ARG A 511 -10.82 38.01 33.66
CA ARG A 511 -9.57 37.23 33.73
C ARG A 511 -8.30 38.09 33.56
N GLY A 512 -8.45 39.38 33.25
CA GLY A 512 -7.34 40.32 33.07
C GLY A 512 -6.93 40.57 31.61
N GLY A 513 -7.74 40.16 30.63
CA GLY A 513 -7.49 40.47 29.22
C GLY A 513 -7.63 41.97 28.92
N ASP A 514 -6.73 42.53 28.12
CA ASP A 514 -6.80 43.93 27.69
C ASP A 514 -7.83 44.11 26.57
N LEU A 515 -9.05 44.45 26.96
CA LEU A 515 -10.18 44.66 26.05
C LEU A 515 -10.59 46.14 25.96
N GLY A 516 -9.77 47.06 26.48
CA GLY A 516 -10.07 48.50 26.48
C GLY A 516 -11.50 48.81 26.97
N ASN A 517 -12.28 49.51 26.13
CA ASN A 517 -13.67 49.89 26.45
C ASN A 517 -14.73 48.94 25.88
N TRP A 518 -14.36 47.81 25.26
CA TRP A 518 -15.31 46.88 24.65
C TRP A 518 -16.42 46.40 25.61
N PRO A 519 -16.13 46.00 26.87
CA PRO A 519 -17.18 45.60 27.81
C PRO A 519 -18.20 46.73 28.08
N ALA A 520 -17.75 47.99 28.13
CA ALA A 520 -18.64 49.12 28.35
C ALA A 520 -19.52 49.41 27.13
N ARG A 521 -18.92 49.41 25.92
CA ARG A 521 -19.65 49.61 24.66
C ARG A 521 -20.73 48.56 24.44
N LEU A 522 -20.44 47.29 24.72
CA LEU A 522 -21.43 46.20 24.60
C LEU A 522 -22.54 46.28 25.64
N ARG A 523 -22.26 46.81 26.84
CA ARG A 523 -23.30 47.08 27.85
C ARG A 523 -24.22 48.22 27.40
N GLU A 524 -23.68 49.28 26.82
CA GLU A 524 -24.45 50.41 26.31
C GLU A 524 -25.31 50.05 25.08
N ALA A 525 -24.78 49.22 24.17
CA ALA A 525 -25.49 48.77 22.98
C ALA A 525 -26.67 47.82 23.25
N GLY A 526 -26.75 47.23 24.46
CA GLY A 526 -27.82 46.30 24.84
C GLY A 526 -27.89 45.06 23.94
N ASP A 527 -29.09 44.67 23.55
CA ASP A 527 -29.37 43.45 22.77
C ASP A 527 -29.97 43.78 21.39
N GLY A 528 -29.65 44.96 20.86
CA GLY A 528 -30.13 45.46 19.56
C GLY A 528 -29.12 45.29 18.42
N GLU A 529 -29.44 45.89 17.27
CA GLU A 529 -28.63 45.82 16.04
C GLU A 529 -27.18 46.32 16.23
N GLU A 530 -26.99 47.38 17.03
CA GLU A 530 -25.66 47.90 17.37
C GLU A 530 -24.80 46.85 18.07
N SER A 531 -25.39 46.07 18.97
CA SER A 531 -24.71 44.98 19.68
C SER A 531 -24.27 43.88 18.71
N ALA A 532 -25.10 43.53 17.72
CA ALA A 532 -24.72 42.57 16.69
C ALA A 532 -23.52 43.04 15.87
N VAL A 533 -23.51 44.31 15.46
CA VAL A 533 -22.39 44.92 14.72
C VAL A 533 -21.09 44.89 15.53
N LEU A 534 -21.15 45.22 16.82
CA LEU A 534 -19.97 45.19 17.70
C LEU A 534 -19.46 43.76 17.92
N LEU A 535 -20.35 42.82 18.25
CA LEU A 535 -20.02 41.41 18.50
C LEU A 535 -19.40 40.71 17.28
N LEU A 536 -19.75 41.15 16.06
CA LEU A 536 -19.22 40.65 14.80
C LEU A 536 -18.10 41.52 14.20
N SER A 537 -17.70 42.60 14.87
CA SER A 537 -16.64 43.48 14.36
C SER A 537 -15.26 42.78 14.34
N PRO A 538 -14.41 43.01 13.32
CA PRO A 538 -13.04 42.47 13.30
C PRO A 538 -12.19 42.95 14.48
N ASP A 539 -12.37 44.20 14.91
CA ASP A 539 -11.58 44.79 16.00
C ASP A 539 -11.82 44.09 17.34
N LEU A 540 -13.08 43.75 17.66
CA LEU A 540 -13.38 42.97 18.86
C LEU A 540 -12.86 41.53 18.74
N ALA A 541 -12.92 40.93 17.54
CA ALA A 541 -12.37 39.59 17.32
C ALA A 541 -10.88 39.54 17.65
N ALA A 542 -10.10 40.52 17.14
CA ALA A 542 -8.67 40.62 17.41
C ALA A 542 -8.37 40.85 18.91
N ALA A 543 -9.14 41.71 19.57
CA ALA A 543 -9.00 41.95 21.01
C ALA A 543 -9.29 40.69 21.85
N MET A 544 -10.33 39.93 21.47
CA MET A 544 -10.69 38.68 22.15
C MET A 544 -9.70 37.55 21.90
N ASP A 545 -9.15 37.42 20.69
CA ASP A 545 -8.10 36.44 20.36
C ASP A 545 -6.83 36.71 21.19
N ALA A 546 -6.45 37.99 21.36
CA ALA A 546 -5.33 38.39 22.23
C ALA A 546 -5.60 38.15 23.73
N ALA A 547 -6.87 38.17 24.15
CA ALA A 547 -7.31 37.99 25.54
C ALA A 547 -7.73 36.54 25.88
N ASP A 548 -7.64 35.61 24.93
CA ASP A 548 -8.14 34.24 25.08
C ASP A 548 -7.36 33.46 26.16
N ASP A 549 -8.07 32.74 27.02
CA ASP A 549 -7.50 31.84 28.03
C ASP A 549 -7.04 30.49 27.45
N ARG A 550 -7.27 30.25 26.15
CA ARG A 550 -6.89 29.06 25.39
C ARG A 550 -7.27 27.76 26.11
N PRO A 551 -8.56 27.51 26.35
CA PRO A 551 -9.02 26.32 27.07
C PRO A 551 -8.66 25.01 26.33
N HIS A 552 -8.30 23.98 27.11
CA HIS A 552 -7.81 22.69 26.62
C HIS A 552 -6.61 22.79 25.67
N ARG A 553 -5.77 23.81 25.87
CA ARG A 553 -4.55 24.01 25.09
C ARG A 553 -3.67 22.77 25.05
N LEU A 554 -3.36 22.31 23.84
CA LEU A 554 -2.41 21.24 23.57
C LEU A 554 -1.29 21.74 22.66
N ARG A 555 -0.06 21.25 22.88
CA ARG A 555 1.11 21.54 22.05
C ARG A 555 1.68 20.24 21.47
N SER A 556 1.99 20.25 20.18
CA SER A 556 2.72 19.15 19.56
C SER A 556 4.16 19.06 20.08
N ALA A 557 4.81 17.92 19.81
CA ALA A 557 6.26 17.81 19.91
C ALA A 557 6.96 18.83 18.99
N VAL A 558 8.11 19.33 19.45
CA VAL A 558 8.95 20.27 18.68
C VAL A 558 9.60 19.56 17.51
N GLN A 559 9.51 20.15 16.33
CA GLN A 559 10.11 19.68 15.08
C GLN A 559 11.35 20.52 14.72
N PRO A 560 12.51 19.91 14.46
CA PRO A 560 13.71 20.64 14.06
C PRO A 560 13.75 20.94 12.55
N VAL A 561 14.37 22.08 12.19
CA VAL A 561 14.64 22.48 10.81
C VAL A 561 16.06 23.05 10.72
N ASP A 562 16.87 22.57 9.77
CA ASP A 562 18.16 23.18 9.44
C ASP A 562 18.02 24.12 8.25
N ALA A 563 18.26 25.41 8.50
CA ALA A 563 18.36 26.44 7.47
C ALA A 563 19.82 26.58 7.06
N GLU A 564 20.16 26.17 5.84
CA GLU A 564 21.53 26.20 5.32
C GLU A 564 21.72 27.35 4.31
N ARG A 565 22.95 27.63 3.89
CA ARG A 565 23.21 28.57 2.80
C ARG A 565 22.81 27.96 1.45
N LEU A 566 22.56 28.82 0.44
CA LEU A 566 22.07 28.39 -0.88
C LEU A 566 22.93 27.30 -1.52
N GLN A 567 24.26 27.35 -1.36
CA GLN A 567 25.20 26.38 -1.91
C GLN A 567 24.98 24.94 -1.43
N ALA A 568 24.28 24.74 -0.30
CA ALA A 568 23.88 23.40 0.13
C ALA A 568 22.89 22.76 -0.87
N ARG A 569 22.14 23.56 -1.64
CA ARG A 569 21.18 23.09 -2.65
C ARG A 569 21.55 23.48 -4.09
N PHE A 570 22.27 24.59 -4.29
CA PHE A 570 22.59 25.10 -5.61
C PHE A 570 24.07 25.48 -5.72
N SER A 571 24.83 24.67 -6.45
CA SER A 571 26.26 24.86 -6.67
C SER A 571 26.72 24.05 -7.87
N SER A 572 27.66 24.59 -8.64
CA SER A 572 28.37 23.86 -9.68
C SER A 572 29.82 23.61 -9.24
N TRP A 573 30.20 22.33 -9.14
CA TRP A 573 31.51 21.87 -8.65
C TRP A 573 32.40 21.43 -9.80
N TYR A 574 33.67 21.81 -9.74
CA TYR A 574 34.72 21.34 -10.63
C TYR A 574 35.83 20.67 -9.81
N GLU A 575 36.06 19.40 -10.05
CA GLU A 575 37.15 18.63 -9.44
C GLU A 575 38.37 18.66 -10.36
N LEU A 576 39.53 19.05 -9.82
CA LEU A 576 40.81 18.92 -10.50
C LEU A 576 41.90 18.45 -9.54
N PHE A 577 42.97 17.88 -10.09
CA PHE A 577 44.15 17.49 -9.31
C PHE A 577 45.19 18.62 -9.39
N PRO A 578 45.52 19.31 -8.28
CA PRO A 578 46.49 20.41 -8.29
C PRO A 578 47.84 20.02 -8.90
N ARG A 579 48.29 18.78 -8.64
CA ARG A 579 49.54 18.24 -9.17
C ARG A 579 49.60 18.13 -10.69
N SER A 580 48.46 18.11 -11.37
CA SER A 580 48.37 18.02 -12.83
C SER A 580 48.18 19.37 -13.50
N ILE A 581 48.06 20.46 -12.72
CA ILE A 581 48.08 21.81 -13.28
C ILE A 581 49.54 22.19 -13.52
N THR A 582 50.02 21.73 -14.66
CA THR A 582 51.40 21.85 -15.14
C THR A 582 51.40 21.75 -16.66
N ASP A 583 52.48 22.21 -17.27
CA ASP A 583 52.77 22.12 -18.70
C ASP A 583 53.65 20.91 -19.05
N ASP A 584 54.21 20.24 -18.04
CA ASP A 584 55.12 19.11 -18.20
C ASP A 584 54.67 17.93 -17.31
N ALA A 585 54.48 16.75 -17.91
CA ALA A 585 54.08 15.53 -17.22
C ALA A 585 55.14 15.03 -16.21
N ALA A 586 56.41 15.45 -16.35
CA ALA A 586 57.48 15.16 -15.39
C ALA A 586 57.52 16.16 -14.23
N ARG A 587 56.80 17.29 -14.31
CA ARG A 587 56.78 18.34 -13.28
C ARG A 587 55.49 18.28 -12.48
N HIS A 588 55.61 18.13 -11.16
CA HIS A 588 54.47 18.26 -10.26
C HIS A 588 53.96 19.71 -10.21
N GLY A 589 52.65 19.91 -10.39
CA GLY A 589 51.99 21.21 -10.25
C GLY A 589 51.88 21.67 -8.79
N THR A 590 51.75 22.98 -8.58
CA THR A 590 51.69 23.64 -7.27
C THR A 590 50.37 24.39 -7.08
N PHE A 591 50.06 24.84 -5.86
CA PHE A 591 48.92 25.73 -5.63
C PHE A 591 49.02 27.04 -6.43
N ARG A 592 50.23 27.53 -6.70
CA ARG A 592 50.45 28.72 -7.54
C ARG A 592 50.11 28.48 -9.01
N ASP A 593 50.40 27.28 -9.52
CA ASP A 593 49.98 26.91 -10.87
C ASP A 593 48.45 26.85 -10.98
N VAL A 594 47.75 26.36 -9.95
CA VAL A 594 46.27 26.34 -9.89
C VAL A 594 45.68 27.75 -9.95
N ILE A 595 46.30 28.75 -9.32
CA ILE A 595 45.85 30.16 -9.39
C ILE A 595 45.73 30.62 -10.85
N GLY A 596 46.67 30.21 -11.72
CA GLY A 596 46.63 30.53 -13.15
C GLY A 596 45.43 29.93 -13.90
N ARG A 597 44.81 28.87 -13.36
CA ARG A 597 43.66 28.19 -13.96
C ARG A 597 42.30 28.74 -13.49
N LEU A 598 42.25 29.46 -12.37
CA LEU A 598 41.01 30.00 -11.78
C LEU A 598 40.15 30.81 -12.76
N PRO A 599 40.70 31.70 -13.63
CA PRO A 599 39.88 32.43 -14.58
C PRO A 599 39.05 31.53 -15.49
N ALA A 600 39.63 30.43 -15.98
CA ALA A 600 38.93 29.51 -16.88
C ALA A 600 37.84 28.70 -16.15
N VAL A 601 38.08 28.33 -14.89
CA VAL A 601 37.07 27.65 -14.04
C VAL A 601 35.89 28.58 -13.78
N ARG A 602 36.17 29.86 -13.45
CA ARG A 602 35.15 30.91 -13.32
C ARG A 602 34.37 31.10 -14.62
N ASP A 603 35.05 31.15 -15.76
CA ASP A 603 34.43 31.40 -17.07
C ASP A 603 33.55 30.22 -17.54
N MET A 604 33.84 29.00 -17.08
CA MET A 604 32.92 27.86 -17.20
C MET A 604 31.71 27.96 -16.27
N GLY A 605 31.70 28.91 -15.33
CA GLY A 605 30.57 29.16 -14.45
C GLY A 605 30.47 28.22 -13.25
N PHE A 606 31.59 27.66 -12.80
CA PHE A 606 31.63 26.91 -11.55
C PHE A 606 31.65 27.84 -10.33
N ASP A 607 31.17 27.33 -9.19
CA ASP A 607 31.11 28.02 -7.90
C ASP A 607 32.06 27.39 -6.88
N THR A 608 32.43 26.12 -7.07
CA THR A 608 33.26 25.36 -6.13
C THR A 608 34.35 24.61 -6.86
N LEU A 609 35.59 24.76 -6.39
CA LEU A 609 36.76 24.04 -6.85
C LEU A 609 37.12 22.98 -5.81
N TYR A 610 36.94 21.71 -6.19
CA TYR A 610 37.15 20.56 -5.33
C TYR A 610 38.52 19.91 -5.62
N PHE A 611 39.28 19.66 -4.56
CA PHE A 611 40.54 18.93 -4.65
C PHE A 611 40.46 17.57 -3.95
N PRO A 612 41.02 16.50 -4.57
CA PRO A 612 41.45 15.30 -3.85
C PRO A 612 42.38 15.67 -2.67
N PRO A 613 42.71 14.71 -1.78
CA PRO A 613 43.55 15.01 -0.62
C PRO A 613 44.84 15.75 -0.99
N ILE A 614 45.13 16.85 -0.28
CA ILE A 614 46.28 17.73 -0.53
C ILE A 614 47.45 17.46 0.42
N HIS A 615 47.40 16.32 1.12
CA HIS A 615 48.31 15.94 2.20
C HIS A 615 49.51 15.13 1.68
N PRO A 616 50.59 14.99 2.47
CA PRO A 616 51.71 14.11 2.13
C PRO A 616 51.25 12.69 1.80
N ILE A 617 51.88 12.05 0.81
CA ILE A 617 51.50 10.72 0.30
C ILE A 617 52.54 9.67 0.74
N GLY A 618 52.06 8.56 1.29
CA GLY A 618 52.89 7.43 1.73
C GLY A 618 53.80 6.87 0.63
N ARG A 619 54.95 6.32 1.04
CA ARG A 619 55.93 5.66 0.16
C ARG A 619 55.82 4.13 0.26
N THR A 620 55.45 3.60 1.43
CA THR A 620 55.27 2.18 1.67
C THR A 620 54.02 1.67 0.93
N HIS A 621 54.20 0.61 0.13
CA HIS A 621 53.16 0.03 -0.73
C HIS A 621 52.49 1.02 -1.70
N ARG A 622 53.17 2.12 -2.02
CA ARG A 622 52.68 3.13 -2.98
C ARG A 622 52.32 2.48 -4.31
N LYS A 623 51.15 2.83 -4.83
CA LYS A 623 50.66 2.40 -6.14
C LYS A 623 51.28 3.21 -7.28
N GLY A 624 51.62 2.52 -8.37
CA GLY A 624 52.13 3.13 -9.60
C GLY A 624 51.03 3.34 -10.66
N PRO A 625 51.41 3.79 -11.87
CA PRO A 625 50.51 4.04 -13.00
C PRO A 625 49.57 2.87 -13.25
N ASN A 626 48.32 3.16 -13.61
CA ASN A 626 47.25 2.16 -13.81
C ASN A 626 47.02 1.22 -12.61
N ASN A 627 47.16 1.74 -11.38
CA ASN A 627 46.89 1.01 -10.14
C ASN A 627 47.79 -0.23 -9.97
N THR A 628 49.04 -0.16 -10.45
CA THR A 628 50.03 -1.23 -10.24
C THR A 628 50.48 -1.27 -8.78
N LEU A 629 50.84 -2.47 -8.29
CA LEU A 629 51.25 -2.68 -6.89
C LEU A 629 52.67 -2.18 -6.58
N THR A 630 53.45 -1.85 -7.61
CA THR A 630 54.83 -1.40 -7.47
C THR A 630 54.99 -0.07 -8.17
N ALA A 631 55.22 0.99 -7.39
CA ALA A 631 55.57 2.30 -7.90
C ALA A 631 57.06 2.37 -8.31
N GLY A 632 57.34 3.09 -9.40
CA GLY A 632 58.65 3.60 -9.75
C GLY A 632 59.11 4.72 -8.80
N PRO A 633 60.38 5.15 -8.90
CA PRO A 633 60.97 6.12 -7.97
C PRO A 633 60.30 7.50 -8.01
N ASP A 634 59.79 7.90 -9.19
CA ASP A 634 59.20 9.22 -9.43
C ASP A 634 57.67 9.17 -9.52
N ASP A 635 57.05 8.01 -9.30
CA ASP A 635 55.59 7.88 -9.37
C ASP A 635 54.93 8.62 -8.19
N PRO A 636 53.95 9.49 -8.45
CA PRO A 636 53.38 10.37 -7.44
C PRO A 636 52.46 9.63 -6.45
N GLY A 637 51.98 8.44 -6.80
CA GLY A 637 51.09 7.64 -5.96
C GLY A 637 49.66 8.18 -5.88
N SER A 638 48.83 7.51 -5.07
CA SER A 638 47.45 7.91 -4.82
C SER A 638 47.38 9.03 -3.76
N PRO A 639 46.71 10.16 -4.02
CA PRO A 639 46.47 11.19 -3.00
C PRO A 639 45.74 10.67 -1.75
N TYR A 640 44.92 9.63 -1.93
CA TYR A 640 44.16 9.00 -0.84
C TYR A 640 45.03 8.16 0.11
N ALA A 641 46.30 7.91 -0.21
CA ALA A 641 47.28 7.28 0.69
C ALA A 641 47.93 8.31 1.61
N ILE A 642 47.09 8.95 2.43
CA ILE A 642 47.43 10.11 3.27
C ILE A 642 48.43 9.71 4.36
N GLY A 643 49.48 10.50 4.52
CA GLY A 643 50.46 10.37 5.59
C GLY A 643 51.84 9.96 5.09
N SER A 644 52.85 10.72 5.49
CA SER A 644 54.25 10.35 5.39
C SER A 644 55.00 10.90 6.62
N ALA A 645 56.32 10.74 6.66
CA ALA A 645 57.15 11.42 7.66
C ALA A 645 57.04 12.97 7.61
N GLU A 646 56.49 13.53 6.53
CA GLU A 646 56.31 14.98 6.34
C GLU A 646 55.00 15.50 6.93
N GLY A 647 54.10 14.61 7.40
CA GLY A 647 52.84 14.99 8.08
C GLY A 647 51.63 14.14 7.68
N GLY A 648 50.49 14.43 8.32
CA GLY A 648 49.21 13.74 8.14
C GLY A 648 48.10 14.64 7.55
N HIS A 649 46.88 14.48 8.06
CA HIS A 649 45.66 15.17 7.58
C HIS A 649 45.64 16.69 7.84
N ASP A 650 46.55 17.20 8.66
CA ASP A 650 46.75 18.61 9.01
C ASP A 650 47.93 19.26 8.26
N ALA A 651 48.64 18.49 7.44
CA ALA A 651 49.80 18.92 6.68
C ALA A 651 49.48 19.10 5.19
N ILE A 652 50.31 19.90 4.51
CA ILE A 652 50.26 20.11 3.06
C ILE A 652 51.37 19.26 2.42
N HIS A 653 51.06 18.61 1.30
CA HIS A 653 52.07 17.88 0.53
C HIS A 653 53.20 18.83 0.09
N PRO A 654 54.48 18.54 0.39
CA PRO A 654 55.58 19.49 0.12
C PRO A 654 55.68 19.97 -1.33
N ALA A 655 55.42 19.08 -2.29
CA ALA A 655 55.41 19.43 -3.72
C ALA A 655 54.27 20.36 -4.16
N LEU A 656 53.20 20.52 -3.37
CA LEU A 656 52.11 21.46 -3.67
C LEU A 656 52.44 22.90 -3.22
N GLY A 657 53.30 23.04 -2.22
CA GLY A 657 53.71 24.33 -1.66
C GLY A 657 53.56 24.38 -0.14
N THR A 658 53.39 25.59 0.37
CA THR A 658 53.32 25.91 1.80
C THR A 658 51.90 26.25 2.27
N ALA A 659 51.72 26.48 3.57
CA ALA A 659 50.46 26.99 4.11
C ALA A 659 50.12 28.39 3.56
N GLU A 660 51.15 29.22 3.32
CA GLU A 660 51.03 30.53 2.70
C GLU A 660 50.58 30.44 1.23
N ASP A 661 51.06 29.44 0.49
CA ASP A 661 50.62 29.19 -0.89
C ASP A 661 49.17 28.72 -0.94
N PHE A 662 48.75 27.88 0.02
CA PHE A 662 47.36 27.48 0.15
C PHE A 662 46.46 28.67 0.51
N ALA A 663 46.86 29.50 1.47
CA ALA A 663 46.12 30.71 1.83
C ALA A 663 45.95 31.66 0.63
N ALA A 664 47.01 31.84 -0.15
CA ALA A 664 46.95 32.65 -1.37
C ALA A 664 46.03 32.04 -2.45
N LEU A 665 45.97 30.71 -2.56
CA LEU A 665 45.01 30.04 -3.44
C LEU A 665 43.56 30.26 -2.97
N VAL A 666 43.28 30.14 -1.67
CA VAL A 666 41.95 30.39 -1.11
C VAL A 666 41.52 31.84 -1.34
N GLU A 667 42.41 32.80 -1.11
CA GLU A 667 42.14 34.23 -1.37
C GLU A 667 41.87 34.47 -2.86
N ALA A 668 42.71 33.93 -3.74
CA ALA A 668 42.53 34.07 -5.18
C ALA A 668 41.22 33.40 -5.67
N ALA A 669 40.89 32.22 -5.18
CA ALA A 669 39.64 31.53 -5.49
C ALA A 669 38.44 32.38 -5.09
N ALA A 670 38.44 32.94 -3.87
CA ALA A 670 37.39 33.83 -3.39
C ALA A 670 37.26 35.09 -4.27
N ALA A 671 38.37 35.70 -4.70
CA ALA A 671 38.37 36.84 -5.62
C ALA A 671 37.77 36.50 -7.00
N HIS A 672 37.80 35.23 -7.40
CA HIS A 672 37.14 34.70 -8.59
C HIS A 672 35.71 34.20 -8.34
N GLY A 673 35.18 34.33 -7.12
CA GLY A 673 33.86 33.83 -6.74
C GLY A 673 33.79 32.31 -6.59
N LEU A 674 34.93 31.65 -6.35
CA LEU A 674 35.06 30.22 -6.17
C LEU A 674 35.31 29.88 -4.69
N GLU A 675 34.60 28.88 -4.18
CA GLU A 675 34.91 28.25 -2.90
C GLU A 675 35.84 27.05 -3.10
N ILE A 676 36.79 26.84 -2.19
CA ILE A 676 37.57 25.60 -2.15
C ILE A 676 36.81 24.54 -1.36
N ALA A 677 36.67 23.35 -1.94
CA ALA A 677 36.23 22.16 -1.25
C ALA A 677 37.40 21.17 -1.13
N LEU A 678 37.60 20.60 0.07
CA LEU A 678 38.64 19.60 0.30
C LEU A 678 38.03 18.21 0.47
N ASP A 679 38.73 17.21 -0.03
CA ASP A 679 38.47 15.82 0.32
C ASP A 679 38.81 15.57 1.81
N PHE A 680 37.94 14.84 2.48
CA PHE A 680 38.17 14.33 3.83
C PHE A 680 38.03 12.81 3.85
N ALA A 681 39.15 12.13 3.64
CA ALA A 681 39.25 10.68 3.68
C ALA A 681 39.84 10.19 5.00
N ILE A 682 39.01 9.56 5.84
CA ILE A 682 39.47 9.00 7.13
C ILE A 682 40.12 7.64 6.89
N GLN A 683 41.43 7.68 6.61
CA GLN A 683 42.31 6.53 6.41
C GLN A 683 43.77 6.98 6.46
N ALA A 684 44.70 6.05 6.60
CA ALA A 684 46.12 6.36 6.72
C ALA A 684 46.95 5.47 5.80
N SER A 685 48.02 6.01 5.21
CA SER A 685 49.09 5.20 4.65
C SER A 685 49.85 4.47 5.78
N PRO A 686 50.60 3.40 5.48
CA PRO A 686 51.47 2.75 6.47
C PRO A 686 52.56 3.67 7.07
N ASP A 687 52.80 4.83 6.46
CA ASP A 687 53.81 5.81 6.89
C ASP A 687 53.20 6.98 7.68
N HIS A 688 51.89 6.98 7.95
CA HIS A 688 51.22 8.07 8.65
C HIS A 688 51.67 8.17 10.13
N PRO A 689 52.00 9.38 10.66
CA PRO A 689 52.50 9.56 12.03
C PRO A 689 51.64 8.93 13.14
N TRP A 690 50.31 9.01 12.99
CA TRP A 690 49.36 8.36 13.91
C TRP A 690 49.58 6.86 14.15
N LEU A 691 50.18 6.11 13.21
CA LEU A 691 50.46 4.69 13.45
C LEU A 691 51.51 4.48 14.55
N THR A 692 52.47 5.40 14.66
CA THR A 692 53.47 5.41 15.72
C THR A 692 53.02 6.16 16.97
N GLU A 693 52.32 7.29 16.79
CA GLU A 693 51.92 8.18 17.89
C GLU A 693 50.68 7.68 18.63
N HIS A 694 49.76 7.03 17.91
CA HIS A 694 48.46 6.59 18.39
C HIS A 694 48.11 5.17 17.93
N PRO A 695 48.91 4.15 18.29
CA PRO A 695 48.67 2.77 17.85
C PRO A 695 47.29 2.23 18.26
N GLY A 696 46.71 2.72 19.35
CA GLY A 696 45.37 2.36 19.83
C GLY A 696 44.21 2.85 18.94
N TRP A 697 44.47 3.64 17.90
CA TRP A 697 43.49 4.06 16.89
C TRP A 697 43.37 3.08 15.72
N PHE A 698 44.16 2.00 15.69
CA PHE A 698 44.20 1.04 14.59
C PHE A 698 44.01 -0.39 15.10
N ALA A 699 43.45 -1.23 14.24
CA ALA A 699 43.27 -2.66 14.52
C ALA A 699 44.51 -3.46 14.10
N TRP A 700 45.32 -3.86 15.08
CA TRP A 700 46.51 -4.69 14.89
C TRP A 700 46.17 -6.18 14.92
N ARG A 701 46.79 -6.96 14.04
CA ARG A 701 46.72 -8.42 14.10
C ARG A 701 47.63 -8.97 15.20
N PRO A 702 47.41 -10.22 15.65
CA PRO A 702 48.26 -10.84 16.68
C PRO A 702 49.75 -10.92 16.34
N ASP A 703 50.12 -10.91 15.05
CA ASP A 703 51.50 -10.91 14.56
C ASP A 703 52.11 -9.50 14.43
N GLY A 704 51.38 -8.46 14.82
CA GLY A 704 51.79 -7.06 14.69
C GLY A 704 51.60 -6.46 13.29
N SER A 705 51.05 -7.21 12.33
CA SER A 705 50.70 -6.66 11.00
C SER A 705 49.31 -6.01 11.01
N MET A 706 49.00 -5.21 9.98
CA MET A 706 47.68 -4.61 9.79
C MET A 706 47.00 -5.17 8.53
N LYS A 707 45.67 -5.21 8.55
CA LYS A 707 44.90 -5.48 7.32
C LYS A 707 44.77 -4.16 6.54
N TYR A 708 45.17 -4.18 5.28
CA TYR A 708 44.92 -3.06 4.37
C TYR A 708 43.41 -2.84 4.13
N ALA A 709 43.02 -1.63 3.75
CA ALA A 709 41.63 -1.33 3.49
C ALA A 709 41.10 -2.05 2.24
N GLU A 710 39.82 -2.44 2.27
CA GLU A 710 39.13 -3.08 1.16
C GLU A 710 37.71 -2.51 1.05
N ASN A 711 37.25 -2.28 -0.17
CA ASN A 711 35.84 -2.06 -0.49
C ASN A 711 35.46 -3.06 -1.60
N PRO A 712 35.11 -4.31 -1.24
CA PRO A 712 35.04 -5.42 -2.19
C PRO A 712 34.24 -5.09 -3.46
N PRO A 713 34.80 -5.34 -4.66
CA PRO A 713 36.04 -6.07 -4.94
C PRO A 713 37.34 -5.23 -4.91
N LYS A 714 37.29 -3.92 -4.67
CA LYS A 714 38.47 -3.03 -4.66
C LYS A 714 39.36 -3.31 -3.43
N LYS A 715 40.68 -3.37 -3.67
CA LYS A 715 41.73 -3.53 -2.64
C LYS A 715 42.67 -2.34 -2.63
N TYR A 716 43.01 -1.86 -1.44
CA TYR A 716 43.82 -0.67 -1.24
C TYR A 716 45.02 -0.98 -0.35
N GLN A 717 46.04 -1.64 -0.92
CA GLN A 717 47.25 -2.09 -0.21
C GLN A 717 48.11 -0.93 0.33
N ASP A 718 47.89 0.27 -0.19
CA ASP A 718 48.55 1.52 0.14
C ASP A 718 47.94 2.24 1.36
N ILE A 719 46.85 1.71 1.94
CA ILE A 719 46.16 2.33 3.08
C ILE A 719 45.67 1.31 4.12
N VAL A 720 45.53 1.80 5.35
CA VAL A 720 44.91 1.15 6.50
C VAL A 720 43.77 2.01 7.05
N ASN A 721 42.76 1.36 7.64
CA ASN A 721 41.64 2.05 8.27
C ASN A 721 41.89 2.27 9.76
N VAL A 722 41.41 3.39 10.28
CA VAL A 722 41.29 3.60 11.73
C VAL A 722 40.17 2.72 12.31
N ASP A 723 40.32 2.33 13.56
CA ASP A 723 39.31 1.65 14.36
C ASP A 723 38.61 2.68 15.27
N PHE A 724 37.38 3.03 14.93
CA PHE A 724 36.59 4.04 15.65
C PHE A 724 36.23 3.66 17.08
N TYR A 725 36.38 2.38 17.44
CA TYR A 725 36.12 1.85 18.78
C TYR A 725 37.34 1.10 19.34
N GLY A 726 38.53 1.38 18.79
CA GLY A 726 39.79 0.89 19.35
C GLY A 726 40.01 1.39 20.78
N PRO A 727 40.96 0.80 21.53
CA PRO A 727 41.17 1.07 22.96
C PRO A 727 41.28 2.55 23.35
N ASP A 728 41.84 3.39 22.45
CA ASP A 728 42.08 4.81 22.68
C ASP A 728 41.29 5.71 21.71
N ALA A 729 40.37 5.15 20.93
CA ALA A 729 39.70 5.88 19.85
C ALA A 729 38.62 6.85 20.37
N VAL A 730 37.89 6.49 21.43
CA VAL A 730 36.83 7.33 21.98
C VAL A 730 37.27 7.94 23.32
N PRO A 731 37.32 9.28 23.46
CA PRO A 731 36.95 10.30 22.46
C PRO A 731 38.12 10.75 21.56
N ALA A 732 39.36 10.30 21.79
CA ALA A 732 40.55 10.98 21.25
C ALA A 732 40.64 11.02 19.72
N LEU A 733 40.40 9.92 19.02
CA LEU A 733 40.37 9.88 17.55
C LEU A 733 39.23 10.75 17.01
N TRP A 734 38.06 10.68 17.64
CA TRP A 734 36.88 11.45 17.21
C TRP A 734 37.13 12.96 17.31
N VAL A 735 37.72 13.39 18.42
CA VAL A 735 38.15 14.78 18.65
C VAL A 735 39.23 15.20 17.65
N ALA A 736 40.26 14.39 17.43
CA ALA A 736 41.31 14.70 16.46
C ALA A 736 40.76 14.91 15.04
N LEU A 737 39.84 14.05 14.60
CA LEU A 737 39.20 14.16 13.29
C LEU A 737 38.33 15.42 13.15
N ARG A 738 37.60 15.80 14.21
CA ARG A 738 36.85 17.07 14.25
C ARG A 738 37.81 18.26 14.17
N ASP A 739 38.90 18.22 14.94
CA ASP A 739 39.86 19.33 15.02
C ASP A 739 40.61 19.53 13.69
N VAL A 740 40.86 18.46 12.92
CA VAL A 740 41.33 18.57 11.53
C VAL A 740 40.36 19.35 10.65
N ILE A 741 39.05 19.09 10.73
CA ILE A 741 38.06 19.86 9.98
C ILE A 741 38.08 21.33 10.41
N LEU A 742 38.07 21.60 11.72
CA LEU A 742 38.08 22.97 12.25
C LEU A 742 39.34 23.74 11.83
N LEU A 743 40.51 23.09 11.81
CA LEU A 743 41.75 23.68 11.29
C LEU A 743 41.59 24.17 9.84
N TRP A 744 40.98 23.36 8.97
CA TRP A 744 40.78 23.75 7.57
C TRP A 744 39.68 24.81 7.41
N VAL A 745 38.67 24.81 8.29
CA VAL A 745 37.67 25.89 8.38
C VAL A 745 38.33 27.21 8.75
N GLU A 746 39.23 27.22 9.73
CA GLU A 746 40.03 28.41 10.10
C GLU A 746 40.91 28.90 8.94
N ARG A 747 41.33 28.00 8.05
CA ARG A 747 42.05 28.32 6.80
C ARG A 747 41.15 28.69 5.63
N GLY A 748 39.85 28.89 5.87
CA GLY A 748 38.90 29.40 4.89
C GLY A 748 38.14 28.34 4.08
N VAL A 749 38.33 27.05 4.35
CA VAL A 749 37.60 25.96 3.67
C VAL A 749 36.26 25.73 4.35
N LYS A 750 35.16 25.96 3.62
CA LYS A 750 33.79 25.84 4.17
C LYS A 750 33.03 24.62 3.66
N THR A 751 33.70 23.78 2.88
CA THR A 751 33.06 22.70 2.14
C THR A 751 33.97 21.48 2.13
N PHE A 752 33.43 20.34 2.52
CA PHE A 752 34.17 19.08 2.60
C PHE A 752 33.45 17.98 1.84
N ARG A 753 34.15 17.35 0.90
CA ARG A 753 33.72 16.09 0.29
C ARG A 753 34.25 14.97 1.15
N VAL A 754 33.36 14.24 1.82
CA VAL A 754 33.74 13.17 2.73
C VAL A 754 33.77 11.86 1.97
N ASP A 755 34.93 11.20 1.99
CA ASP A 755 35.17 9.93 1.31
C ASP A 755 34.52 8.74 2.05
N ASN A 756 33.72 7.96 1.32
CA ASN A 756 33.13 6.71 1.80
C ASN A 756 32.56 6.76 3.24
N PRO A 757 31.72 7.75 3.62
CA PRO A 757 31.26 7.91 5.01
C PRO A 757 30.43 6.73 5.49
N HIS A 758 29.83 5.96 4.58
CA HIS A 758 29.08 4.74 4.88
C HIS A 758 29.92 3.59 5.47
N THR A 759 31.25 3.71 5.43
CA THR A 759 32.18 2.75 6.05
C THR A 759 32.58 3.15 7.48
N LYS A 760 32.12 4.31 7.97
CA LYS A 760 32.44 4.88 9.29
C LYS A 760 31.17 4.95 10.15
N PRO A 761 31.27 4.97 11.49
CA PRO A 761 30.08 4.90 12.36
C PRO A 761 29.13 6.10 12.19
N LEU A 762 27.83 5.83 12.11
CA LEU A 762 26.80 6.87 12.05
C LEU A 762 26.83 7.83 13.26
N PRO A 763 26.99 7.37 14.52
CA PRO A 763 27.03 8.27 15.67
C PRO A 763 28.22 9.24 15.64
N PHE A 764 29.36 8.84 15.05
CA PHE A 764 30.51 9.71 14.87
C PHE A 764 30.16 10.87 13.93
N TRP A 765 29.56 10.58 12.77
CA TRP A 765 29.16 11.62 11.82
C TRP A 765 28.11 12.57 12.39
N GLU A 766 27.09 12.03 13.06
CA GLU A 766 26.04 12.82 13.69
C GLU A 766 26.62 13.79 14.74
N TRP A 767 27.53 13.31 15.58
CA TRP A 767 28.23 14.14 16.57
C TRP A 767 29.18 15.16 15.93
N MET A 768 30.09 14.73 15.04
CA MET A 768 31.12 15.60 14.48
C MET A 768 30.51 16.72 13.65
N ILE A 769 29.53 16.41 12.79
CA ILE A 769 28.83 17.42 12.00
C ILE A 769 28.05 18.36 12.93
N GLY A 770 27.40 17.84 13.97
CA GLY A 770 26.70 18.66 14.97
C GLY A 770 27.63 19.66 15.66
N GLU A 771 28.79 19.22 16.12
CA GLU A 771 29.82 20.06 16.76
C GLU A 771 30.35 21.14 15.81
N VAL A 772 30.73 20.76 14.58
CA VAL A 772 31.25 21.72 13.60
C VAL A 772 30.20 22.77 13.26
N ARG A 773 28.94 22.36 13.05
CA ARG A 773 27.87 23.30 12.65
C ARG A 773 27.30 24.13 13.81
N ALA A 774 27.51 23.71 15.05
CA ALA A 774 27.21 24.54 16.21
C ALA A 774 28.14 25.77 16.27
N ALA A 775 29.40 25.63 15.86
CA ALA A 775 30.38 26.72 15.79
C ALA A 775 30.37 27.45 14.42
N HIS A 776 30.24 26.69 13.33
CA HIS A 776 30.33 27.13 11.94
C HIS A 776 29.15 26.59 11.11
N PRO A 777 27.94 27.15 11.29
CA PRO A 777 26.72 26.63 10.63
C PRO A 777 26.77 26.70 9.09
N GLU A 778 27.70 27.48 8.53
CA GLU A 778 27.92 27.62 7.09
C GLU A 778 28.65 26.45 6.44
N VAL A 779 29.25 25.55 7.22
CA VAL A 779 30.02 24.42 6.69
C VAL A 779 29.10 23.41 6.00
N ILE A 780 29.51 22.98 4.81
CA ILE A 780 28.81 21.99 3.98
C ILE A 780 29.60 20.68 3.96
N PHE A 781 28.89 19.57 4.18
CA PHE A 781 29.42 18.22 4.01
C PHE A 781 28.72 17.51 2.85
N LEU A 782 29.51 17.01 1.90
CA LEU A 782 29.05 16.16 0.80
C LEU A 782 29.41 14.70 1.11
N ALA A 783 28.40 13.83 1.19
CA ALA A 783 28.61 12.40 1.41
C ALA A 783 28.88 11.67 0.08
N GLU A 784 30.09 11.14 -0.11
CA GLU A 784 30.37 10.18 -1.19
C GLU A 784 29.97 8.76 -0.79
N ALA A 785 28.67 8.47 -0.85
CA ALA A 785 28.13 7.20 -0.41
C ALA A 785 27.43 6.45 -1.55
N PHE A 786 28.18 5.71 -2.35
CA PHE A 786 27.64 4.76 -3.33
C PHE A 786 27.32 3.42 -2.64
N THR A 787 26.23 3.40 -1.88
CA THR A 787 25.79 2.23 -1.08
C THR A 787 24.28 2.01 -1.23
N ARG A 788 23.63 1.19 -0.41
CA ARG A 788 22.17 0.96 -0.47
C ARG A 788 21.37 2.23 -0.05
N PRO A 789 20.15 2.45 -0.57
CA PRO A 789 19.40 3.70 -0.34
C PRO A 789 19.18 4.04 1.13
N ALA A 790 18.84 3.06 1.97
CA ALA A 790 18.60 3.28 3.39
C ALA A 790 19.80 3.91 4.12
N MET A 791 21.03 3.52 3.76
CA MET A 791 22.24 4.09 4.33
C MET A 791 22.51 5.49 3.78
N MET A 792 22.33 5.72 2.47
CA MET A 792 22.47 7.05 1.86
C MET A 792 21.51 8.07 2.49
N TYR A 793 20.25 7.67 2.67
CA TYR A 793 19.23 8.51 3.32
C TYR A 793 19.53 8.73 4.79
N ARG A 794 20.04 7.72 5.52
CA ARG A 794 20.44 7.90 6.91
C ARG A 794 21.58 8.90 7.06
N LEU A 795 22.61 8.86 6.20
CA LEU A 795 23.70 9.84 6.20
C LEU A 795 23.18 11.26 5.98
N ALA A 796 22.26 11.45 5.03
CA ALA A 796 21.63 12.76 4.84
C ALA A 796 20.87 13.21 6.10
N LYS A 797 20.06 12.34 6.72
CA LYS A 797 19.29 12.67 7.93
C LYS A 797 20.16 13.13 9.11
N ILE A 798 21.32 12.51 9.32
CA ILE A 798 22.19 12.81 10.47
C ILE A 798 23.05 14.07 10.32
N GLY A 799 23.06 14.72 9.15
CA GLY A 799 23.68 16.05 9.02
C GLY A 799 24.33 16.38 7.68
N PHE A 800 24.59 15.41 6.81
CA PHE A 800 25.24 15.67 5.52
C PHE A 800 24.40 16.59 4.63
N SER A 801 24.91 17.76 4.28
CA SER A 801 24.21 18.77 3.48
C SER A 801 23.84 18.29 2.08
N GLN A 802 24.75 17.53 1.47
CA GLN A 802 24.67 17.05 0.08
C GLN A 802 25.03 15.56 0.02
N SER A 803 24.56 14.88 -1.02
CA SER A 803 24.84 13.46 -1.22
C SER A 803 25.15 13.16 -2.67
N TYR A 804 26.22 12.40 -2.94
CA TYR A 804 26.37 11.70 -4.22
C TYR A 804 25.17 10.76 -4.47
N THR A 805 24.98 10.34 -5.71
CA THR A 805 23.74 9.70 -6.15
C THR A 805 23.99 8.54 -7.10
N TYR A 806 22.94 7.85 -7.52
CA TYR A 806 23.05 6.83 -8.56
C TYR A 806 23.00 7.39 -9.99
N PHE A 807 23.10 8.71 -10.17
CA PHE A 807 22.89 9.36 -11.47
C PHE A 807 23.73 8.72 -12.60
N THR A 808 25.00 8.38 -12.35
CA THR A 808 25.92 7.78 -13.32
C THR A 808 25.50 6.39 -13.80
N TRP A 809 24.56 5.72 -13.13
CA TRP A 809 24.01 4.41 -13.50
C TRP A 809 22.52 4.49 -13.84
N ARG A 810 22.04 5.67 -14.25
CA ARG A 810 20.66 5.90 -14.74
C ARG A 810 20.76 6.58 -16.09
N ASP A 811 20.61 5.81 -17.16
CA ASP A 811 20.80 6.27 -18.53
C ASP A 811 19.49 6.26 -19.32
N GLY A 812 18.58 5.34 -18.99
CA GLY A 812 17.28 5.24 -19.64
C GLY A 812 16.26 6.26 -19.13
N LYS A 813 15.25 6.55 -19.97
CA LYS A 813 14.13 7.44 -19.64
C LYS A 813 13.37 7.01 -18.38
N ALA A 814 13.01 5.74 -18.28
CA ALA A 814 12.30 5.20 -17.11
C ALA A 814 13.15 5.30 -15.85
N GLU A 815 14.41 4.87 -15.92
CA GLU A 815 15.38 4.93 -14.81
C GLU A 815 15.55 6.34 -14.24
N LEU A 816 15.71 7.35 -15.12
CA LEU A 816 15.83 8.75 -14.74
C LEU A 816 14.52 9.30 -14.16
N THR A 817 13.38 8.97 -14.78
CA THR A 817 12.06 9.42 -14.35
C THR A 817 11.73 8.87 -12.96
N ASP A 818 11.91 7.56 -12.75
CA ASP A 818 11.65 6.90 -11.48
C ASP A 818 12.53 7.46 -10.37
N TYR A 819 13.84 7.63 -10.65
CA TYR A 819 14.78 8.12 -9.64
C TYR A 819 14.49 9.56 -9.22
N ILE A 820 14.20 10.46 -10.17
CA ILE A 820 13.86 11.84 -9.83
C ILE A 820 12.49 11.91 -9.13
N THR A 821 11.51 11.12 -9.57
CA THR A 821 10.19 11.06 -8.93
C THR A 821 10.29 10.58 -7.49
N GLU A 822 11.13 9.58 -7.20
CA GLU A 822 11.41 9.15 -5.83
C GLU A 822 11.93 10.33 -4.98
N LEU A 823 12.93 11.06 -5.49
CA LEU A 823 13.58 12.15 -4.76
C LEU A 823 12.67 13.36 -4.54
N THR A 824 11.69 13.62 -5.41
CA THR A 824 10.82 14.81 -5.33
C THR A 824 9.47 14.55 -4.65
N THR A 825 8.95 13.32 -4.70
CA THR A 825 7.58 13.02 -4.23
C THR A 825 7.53 12.23 -2.92
N THR A 826 8.63 11.59 -2.51
CA THR A 826 8.70 10.78 -1.29
C THR A 826 9.48 11.49 -0.17
N ALA A 827 9.70 10.82 0.97
CA ALA A 827 10.37 11.39 2.15
C ALA A 827 11.73 12.10 1.90
N PRO A 828 12.62 11.67 0.98
CA PRO A 828 13.90 12.33 0.69
C PRO A 828 13.78 13.81 0.32
N LYS A 829 12.63 14.27 -0.21
CA LYS A 829 12.39 15.68 -0.53
C LYS A 829 12.65 16.63 0.64
N GLU A 830 12.52 16.13 1.87
CA GLU A 830 12.68 16.92 3.09
C GLU A 830 14.12 17.00 3.61
N PHE A 831 15.03 16.11 3.19
CA PHE A 831 16.36 16.01 3.81
C PHE A 831 17.51 15.62 2.87
N TYR A 832 17.22 15.17 1.65
CA TYR A 832 18.20 14.65 0.70
C TYR A 832 18.43 15.65 -0.43
N ARG A 833 19.68 16.09 -0.64
CA ARG A 833 20.03 17.00 -1.74
C ARG A 833 20.96 16.27 -2.72
N PRO A 834 20.46 15.87 -3.90
CA PRO A 834 21.19 15.01 -4.83
C PRO A 834 22.27 15.78 -5.60
N HIS A 835 23.53 15.45 -5.40
CA HIS A 835 24.65 16.03 -6.12
C HIS A 835 25.01 15.20 -7.35
N PHE A 836 24.71 15.72 -8.53
CA PHE A 836 24.90 15.00 -9.79
C PHE A 836 26.27 15.31 -10.39
N PHE A 837 27.26 14.51 -9.98
CA PHE A 837 28.51 14.40 -10.70
C PHE A 837 28.32 13.60 -11.99
N VAL A 838 28.78 14.15 -13.12
CA VAL A 838 28.71 13.46 -14.43
C VAL A 838 29.77 12.38 -14.58
N ASN A 839 30.88 12.53 -13.87
CA ASN A 839 31.98 11.58 -13.74
C ASN A 839 32.72 11.84 -12.42
N THR A 840 33.55 10.89 -12.00
CA THR A 840 34.51 11.07 -10.88
C THR A 840 35.81 10.37 -11.23
N PRO A 841 36.92 10.58 -10.51
CA PRO A 841 38.17 9.86 -10.78
C PRO A 841 38.05 8.33 -10.69
N ASP A 842 37.03 7.83 -9.98
CA ASP A 842 36.72 6.41 -9.80
C ASP A 842 35.62 5.88 -10.74
N ILE A 843 34.85 6.78 -11.35
CA ILE A 843 33.68 6.46 -12.17
C ILE A 843 33.82 7.18 -13.51
N ASN A 844 34.28 6.43 -14.51
CA ASN A 844 34.11 6.65 -15.94
C ASN A 844 32.87 5.86 -16.39
N PRO A 845 31.66 6.45 -16.38
CA PRO A 845 30.40 5.75 -16.62
C PRO A 845 30.42 4.98 -17.94
N ILE A 846 29.90 3.75 -17.94
CA ILE A 846 29.89 2.86 -19.13
C ILE A 846 29.27 3.56 -20.34
N PHE A 847 28.19 4.32 -20.14
CA PHE A 847 27.55 5.10 -21.18
C PHE A 847 28.53 6.02 -21.93
N LEU A 848 29.41 6.72 -21.21
CA LEU A 848 30.36 7.67 -21.80
C LEU A 848 31.47 6.99 -22.61
N GLN A 849 31.82 5.74 -22.26
CA GLN A 849 32.93 5.00 -22.87
C GLN A 849 32.73 4.78 -24.38
N THR A 850 31.48 4.70 -24.83
CA THR A 850 31.14 4.42 -26.23
C THR A 850 30.32 5.53 -26.91
N SER A 851 29.74 6.47 -26.16
CA SER A 851 28.81 7.47 -26.70
C SER A 851 29.46 8.55 -27.56
N GLY A 852 30.78 8.74 -27.45
CA GLY A 852 31.47 9.90 -28.01
C GLY A 852 30.95 11.24 -27.46
N ARG A 853 31.30 12.34 -28.12
CA ARG A 853 30.93 13.72 -27.73
C ARG A 853 29.43 13.92 -27.44
N PRO A 854 28.48 13.35 -28.21
CA PRO A 854 27.05 13.46 -27.90
C PRO A 854 26.68 13.02 -26.49
N GLY A 855 27.20 11.88 -26.02
CA GLY A 855 26.86 11.39 -24.68
C GLY A 855 27.35 12.30 -23.55
N PHE A 856 28.54 12.91 -23.69
CA PHE A 856 29.00 13.90 -22.70
C PHE A 856 28.06 15.11 -22.62
N ARG A 857 27.54 15.58 -23.75
CA ARG A 857 26.55 16.67 -23.79
C ARG A 857 25.22 16.25 -23.17
N ILE A 858 24.75 15.03 -23.43
CA ILE A 858 23.54 14.44 -22.83
C ILE A 858 23.68 14.41 -21.30
N ARG A 859 24.77 13.84 -20.78
CA ARG A 859 24.98 13.74 -19.33
C ARG A 859 25.15 15.12 -18.67
N ALA A 860 25.82 16.06 -19.35
CA ALA A 860 25.98 17.43 -18.86
C ALA A 860 24.63 18.13 -18.68
N VAL A 861 23.76 18.13 -19.72
CA VAL A 861 22.46 18.79 -19.63
C VAL A 861 21.59 18.13 -18.55
N LEU A 862 21.50 16.80 -18.51
CA LEU A 862 20.71 16.08 -17.52
C LEU A 862 21.15 16.41 -16.09
N ALA A 863 22.46 16.39 -15.81
CA ALA A 863 22.98 16.72 -14.49
C ALA A 863 22.68 18.17 -14.11
N ALA A 864 22.92 19.08 -15.06
CA ALA A 864 22.79 20.53 -14.88
C ALA A 864 21.34 21.00 -14.70
N THR A 865 20.34 20.30 -15.24
CA THR A 865 18.94 20.76 -15.21
C THR A 865 18.01 19.90 -14.33
N LEU A 866 18.38 18.66 -13.99
CA LEU A 866 17.60 17.84 -13.05
C LEU A 866 17.95 18.11 -11.57
N SER A 867 19.17 18.58 -11.28
CA SER A 867 19.59 18.92 -9.93
C SER A 867 20.14 20.35 -9.82
N GLY A 868 19.88 21.01 -8.69
CA GLY A 868 20.57 22.25 -8.32
C GLY A 868 22.07 22.03 -8.05
N LEU A 869 22.50 20.80 -7.78
CA LEU A 869 23.89 20.46 -7.49
C LEU A 869 24.49 19.68 -8.67
N PHE A 870 25.45 20.29 -9.36
CA PHE A 870 26.10 19.75 -10.57
C PHE A 870 27.60 19.63 -10.33
N GLY A 871 28.19 18.48 -10.65
CA GLY A 871 29.62 18.24 -10.47
C GLY A 871 30.30 17.72 -11.75
N VAL A 872 31.53 18.13 -11.99
CA VAL A 872 32.37 17.71 -13.12
C VAL A 872 33.78 17.42 -12.64
N TYR A 873 34.33 16.26 -13.01
CA TYR A 873 35.76 15.98 -12.85
C TYR A 873 36.53 16.28 -14.14
N SER A 874 37.64 17.00 -14.00
CA SER A 874 38.47 17.50 -15.09
C SER A 874 38.86 16.41 -16.09
N GLY A 875 38.69 16.70 -17.39
CA GLY A 875 38.82 15.76 -18.49
C GLY A 875 37.46 15.41 -19.11
N PHE A 876 36.35 15.56 -18.37
CA PHE A 876 35.01 15.43 -18.91
C PHE A 876 34.73 16.42 -20.04
N GLU A 877 35.18 17.67 -19.88
CA GLU A 877 35.02 18.71 -20.89
C GLU A 877 35.75 18.38 -22.20
N LEU A 878 36.80 17.55 -22.13
CA LEU A 878 37.57 17.05 -23.26
C LEU A 878 37.01 15.74 -23.82
N CYS A 879 35.91 15.25 -23.26
CA CYS A 879 35.31 13.96 -23.59
C CYS A 879 36.27 12.77 -23.40
N GLU A 880 37.12 12.82 -22.36
CA GLU A 880 37.97 11.68 -22.00
C GLU A 880 37.08 10.50 -21.54
N ALA A 881 37.17 9.37 -22.25
CA ALA A 881 36.31 8.21 -22.00
C ALA A 881 37.04 6.86 -21.99
N ALA A 882 38.35 6.84 -22.26
CA ALA A 882 39.13 5.61 -22.37
C ALA A 882 39.11 4.83 -21.04
N PRO A 883 38.53 3.62 -21.00
CA PRO A 883 38.44 2.84 -19.78
C PRO A 883 39.60 1.84 -19.67
N VAL A 884 39.91 1.43 -18.44
CA VAL A 884 40.53 0.11 -18.26
C VAL A 884 39.52 -0.94 -18.76
N PRO A 885 39.90 -1.85 -19.68
CA PRO A 885 38.93 -2.74 -20.32
C PRO A 885 38.02 -3.49 -19.33
N GLY A 886 36.72 -3.38 -19.55
CA GLY A 886 35.69 -4.03 -18.71
C GLY A 886 35.48 -3.40 -17.33
N LYS A 887 36.01 -2.19 -17.08
CA LYS A 887 35.88 -1.47 -15.80
C LYS A 887 35.37 -0.05 -16.01
N GLU A 888 34.88 0.55 -14.94
CA GLU A 888 34.53 1.98 -14.88
C GLU A 888 35.72 2.86 -14.47
N GLU A 889 36.93 2.32 -14.36
CA GLU A 889 38.13 3.11 -14.07
C GLU A 889 38.71 3.71 -15.36
N TYR A 890 39.17 4.96 -15.30
CA TYR A 890 39.90 5.59 -16.40
C TYR A 890 41.22 4.86 -16.69
N LEU A 891 41.53 4.67 -17.98
CA LEU A 891 42.87 4.32 -18.42
C LEU A 891 43.82 5.49 -18.14
N ASP A 892 45.04 5.19 -17.66
CA ASP A 892 46.02 6.18 -17.26
C ASP A 892 45.42 7.20 -16.27
N SER A 893 44.75 6.65 -15.24
CA SER A 893 44.02 7.42 -14.25
C SER A 893 44.94 8.44 -13.56
N GLU A 894 44.47 9.68 -13.53
CA GLU A 894 45.13 10.82 -12.85
C GLU A 894 45.33 10.58 -11.36
N LYS A 895 44.63 9.60 -10.75
CA LYS A 895 44.89 9.15 -9.38
C LYS A 895 46.30 8.63 -9.18
N TYR A 896 46.99 8.13 -10.21
CA TYR A 896 48.31 7.51 -10.08
C TYR A 896 49.41 8.21 -10.88
N ILE A 897 49.06 9.19 -11.73
CA ILE A 897 50.00 9.92 -12.58
C ILE A 897 49.78 11.43 -12.51
N VAL A 898 50.77 12.21 -12.95
CA VAL A 898 50.59 13.63 -13.30
C VAL A 898 50.05 13.69 -14.73
N LYS A 899 48.91 14.36 -14.95
CA LYS A 899 48.19 14.32 -16.23
C LYS A 899 47.93 15.74 -16.79
N PRO A 900 48.92 16.39 -17.43
CA PRO A 900 48.70 17.67 -18.09
C PRO A 900 47.73 17.50 -19.27
N ARG A 901 46.90 18.52 -19.52
CA ARG A 901 45.84 18.50 -20.55
C ARG A 901 45.93 19.71 -21.47
N ASP A 902 45.65 19.48 -22.76
CA ASP A 902 45.34 20.56 -23.70
C ASP A 902 43.85 20.91 -23.58
N TRP A 903 43.55 21.96 -22.82
CA TRP A 903 42.18 22.39 -22.57
C TRP A 903 41.45 22.93 -23.80
N GLN A 904 42.17 23.23 -24.88
CA GLN A 904 41.60 23.74 -26.14
C GLN A 904 41.54 22.65 -27.23
N ALA A 905 41.72 21.38 -26.86
CA ALA A 905 41.62 20.26 -27.79
C ALA A 905 40.29 20.31 -28.58
N PRO A 906 40.33 20.10 -29.91
CA PRO A 906 39.12 20.12 -30.74
C PRO A 906 38.08 19.10 -30.28
N GLY A 907 36.80 19.48 -30.34
CA GLY A 907 35.70 18.61 -29.95
C GLY A 907 35.32 18.66 -28.46
N ASN A 908 35.96 19.51 -27.66
CA ASN A 908 35.56 19.76 -26.28
C ASN A 908 34.11 20.32 -26.17
N ILE A 909 33.58 20.27 -24.95
CA ILE A 909 32.23 20.72 -24.60
C ILE A 909 32.23 21.84 -23.56
N ILE A 910 33.33 22.60 -23.47
CA ILE A 910 33.47 23.73 -22.53
C ILE A 910 32.31 24.73 -22.73
N ALA A 911 31.97 25.02 -23.99
CA ALA A 911 30.87 25.94 -24.32
C ALA A 911 29.50 25.44 -23.81
N ASP A 912 29.23 24.13 -23.89
CA ASP A 912 28.00 23.54 -23.34
C ASP A 912 27.96 23.70 -21.81
N ILE A 913 29.07 23.39 -21.12
CA ILE A 913 29.16 23.54 -19.65
C ILE A 913 28.97 25.01 -19.24
N THR A 914 29.64 25.94 -19.92
CA THR A 914 29.47 27.39 -19.70
C THR A 914 28.02 27.82 -19.90
N LEU A 915 27.38 27.38 -20.99
CA LEU A 915 25.97 27.67 -21.27
C LEU A 915 25.07 27.17 -20.14
N LEU A 916 25.22 25.90 -19.75
CA LEU A 916 24.39 25.28 -18.72
C LEU A 916 24.54 25.97 -17.36
N ASN A 917 25.76 26.28 -16.93
CA ASN A 917 26.00 27.02 -15.70
C ASN A 917 25.44 28.45 -15.74
N ARG A 918 25.54 29.13 -16.89
CA ARG A 918 24.91 30.45 -17.10
C ARG A 918 23.39 30.35 -16.94
N LEU A 919 22.74 29.37 -17.58
CA LEU A 919 21.30 29.17 -17.49
C LEU A 919 20.86 28.84 -16.07
N ARG A 920 21.57 27.95 -15.38
CA ARG A 920 21.33 27.61 -13.97
C ARG A 920 21.35 28.82 -13.05
N ARG A 921 22.32 29.72 -13.24
CA ARG A 921 22.43 30.98 -12.47
C ARG A 921 21.31 31.98 -12.82
N ALA A 922 20.92 32.07 -14.10
CA ALA A 922 19.91 33.00 -14.56
C ALA A 922 18.47 32.59 -14.22
N HIS A 923 18.20 31.29 -14.07
CA HIS A 923 16.85 30.76 -13.87
C HIS A 923 16.73 30.00 -12.52
N PRO A 924 16.11 30.61 -11.49
CA PRO A 924 15.90 29.97 -10.18
C PRO A 924 15.23 28.59 -10.24
N ALA A 925 14.40 28.35 -11.26
CA ALA A 925 13.76 27.06 -11.50
C ALA A 925 14.77 25.89 -11.68
N LEU A 926 15.99 26.17 -12.12
CA LEU A 926 17.08 25.19 -12.29
C LEU A 926 17.95 25.02 -11.04
N GLN A 927 17.68 25.77 -9.96
CA GLN A 927 18.49 25.78 -8.74
C GLN A 927 18.01 24.75 -7.69
N THR A 928 17.01 23.94 -8.03
CA THR A 928 16.48 22.88 -7.16
C THR A 928 16.07 21.68 -8.00
N HIS A 929 15.98 20.49 -7.40
CA HIS A 929 15.41 19.30 -8.04
C HIS A 929 13.90 19.15 -7.74
N LEU A 930 13.42 19.78 -6.66
CA LEU A 930 12.09 19.56 -6.06
C LEU A 930 10.90 19.95 -6.95
N ASN A 931 11.10 20.83 -7.93
CA ASN A 931 10.06 21.31 -8.84
C ASN A 931 9.97 20.52 -10.15
N THR A 932 10.75 19.44 -10.35
CA THR A 932 10.78 18.72 -11.62
C THR A 932 9.44 18.03 -11.92
N ARG A 933 8.90 18.23 -13.13
CA ARG A 933 7.68 17.58 -13.64
C ARG A 933 7.95 16.91 -14.98
N PHE A 934 7.68 15.62 -15.10
CA PHE A 934 7.86 14.88 -16.35
C PHE A 934 6.60 14.93 -17.22
N TYR A 935 6.79 15.03 -18.54
CA TYR A 935 5.71 15.06 -19.53
C TYR A 935 5.92 13.95 -20.56
N PRO A 936 4.84 13.45 -21.17
CA PRO A 936 4.93 12.44 -22.20
C PRO A 936 5.59 13.01 -23.46
N ALA A 937 6.64 12.31 -23.91
CA ALA A 937 7.16 12.37 -25.27
C ALA A 937 7.07 10.94 -25.83
N HIS A 938 6.42 10.76 -26.99
CA HIS A 938 6.09 9.44 -27.53
C HIS A 938 7.28 8.73 -28.22
N ASP A 939 8.45 8.75 -27.59
CA ASP A 939 9.66 8.00 -27.93
C ASP A 939 10.41 7.66 -26.62
N ASP A 940 10.87 6.42 -26.45
CA ASP A 940 11.54 5.97 -25.23
C ASP A 940 12.95 6.57 -25.06
N ASN A 941 13.55 7.09 -26.13
CA ASN A 941 14.84 7.78 -26.13
C ASN A 941 14.70 9.28 -25.90
N ILE A 942 13.48 9.85 -25.89
CA ILE A 942 13.28 11.28 -25.64
C ILE A 942 12.72 11.48 -24.23
N LEU A 943 13.52 12.09 -23.38
CA LEU A 943 13.11 12.56 -22.05
C LEU A 943 12.65 14.01 -22.14
N TYR A 944 11.47 14.31 -21.57
CA TYR A 944 10.86 15.64 -21.61
C TYR A 944 10.31 16.00 -20.22
N TYR A 945 10.73 17.15 -19.69
CA TYR A 945 10.32 17.62 -18.37
C TYR A 945 10.33 19.15 -18.28
N ALA A 946 9.58 19.67 -17.30
CA ALA A 946 9.58 21.08 -16.95
C ALA A 946 10.16 21.34 -15.55
N LYS A 947 10.60 22.57 -15.39
CA LYS A 947 11.09 23.20 -14.18
C LYS A 947 10.33 24.53 -14.04
N PRO A 948 9.17 24.54 -13.37
CA PRO A 948 8.38 25.76 -13.18
C PRO A 948 9.07 26.69 -12.19
N ALA A 949 8.94 28.00 -12.41
CA ALA A 949 9.29 29.00 -11.40
C ALA A 949 8.37 28.86 -10.18
N ALA A 950 8.87 29.25 -9.01
CA ALA A 950 8.12 29.14 -7.76
C ALA A 950 6.86 30.03 -7.73
N ASP A 951 6.86 31.13 -8.48
CA ASP A 951 5.73 32.05 -8.62
C ASP A 951 4.78 31.67 -9.76
N GLY A 952 5.10 30.64 -10.55
CA GLY A 952 4.30 30.20 -11.69
C GLY A 952 4.32 31.14 -12.90
N THR A 953 5.19 32.16 -12.93
CA THR A 953 5.22 33.16 -14.01
C THR A 953 5.81 32.62 -15.31
N ASP A 954 6.82 31.77 -15.21
CA ASP A 954 7.42 31.07 -16.34
C ASP A 954 7.84 29.64 -15.97
N MET A 955 8.22 28.87 -16.98
CA MET A 955 8.85 27.56 -16.78
C MET A 955 9.92 27.27 -17.81
N ILE A 956 10.91 26.49 -17.38
CA ILE A 956 11.94 25.95 -18.25
C ILE A 956 11.51 24.55 -18.68
N LEU A 957 11.37 24.35 -19.99
CA LEU A 957 11.20 23.04 -20.60
C LEU A 957 12.57 22.52 -21.05
N VAL A 958 12.84 21.25 -20.74
CA VAL A 958 14.06 20.57 -21.18
C VAL A 958 13.66 19.29 -21.90
N MET A 959 14.22 19.09 -23.08
CA MET A 959 14.06 17.88 -23.86
C MET A 959 15.42 17.33 -24.27
N VAL A 960 15.63 16.03 -24.08
CA VAL A 960 16.92 15.38 -24.30
C VAL A 960 16.71 14.07 -25.06
N ASN A 961 17.44 13.90 -26.17
CA ASN A 961 17.64 12.62 -26.82
C ASN A 961 18.72 11.85 -26.06
N LEU A 962 18.34 10.71 -25.48
CA LEU A 962 19.18 9.83 -24.69
C LEU A 962 20.01 8.87 -25.56
N ASP A 963 19.69 8.72 -26.86
CA ASP A 963 20.51 7.95 -27.81
C ASP A 963 21.65 8.83 -28.36
N PRO A 964 22.92 8.53 -28.04
CA PRO A 964 24.06 9.30 -28.54
C PRO A 964 24.46 8.96 -29.98
N HIS A 965 23.78 8.02 -30.64
CA HIS A 965 24.15 7.49 -31.94
C HIS A 965 23.12 7.79 -33.04
N HIS A 966 21.84 7.92 -32.70
CA HIS A 966 20.76 8.10 -33.69
C HIS A 966 19.91 9.34 -33.43
N ALA A 967 19.35 9.89 -34.51
CA ALA A 967 18.37 10.96 -34.42
C ALA A 967 16.99 10.39 -34.13
N HIS A 968 16.27 11.03 -33.21
CA HIS A 968 14.91 10.65 -32.81
C HIS A 968 13.91 11.76 -33.11
N GLU A 969 12.67 11.38 -33.41
CA GLU A 969 11.58 12.29 -33.72
C GLU A 969 10.31 11.86 -32.99
N CYS A 970 9.66 12.79 -32.30
CA CYS A 970 8.41 12.51 -31.61
C CYS A 970 7.45 13.71 -31.62
N SER A 971 6.17 13.42 -31.37
CA SER A 971 5.22 14.43 -30.93
C SER A 971 5.27 14.61 -29.41
N PHE A 972 4.97 15.83 -28.95
CA PHE A 972 4.90 16.17 -27.54
C PHE A 972 3.83 17.24 -27.29
N GLU A 973 3.42 17.37 -26.03
CA GLU A 973 2.45 18.37 -25.59
C GLU A 973 3.15 19.53 -24.88
N VAL A 974 2.83 20.75 -25.29
CA VAL A 974 3.17 21.97 -24.56
C VAL A 974 2.19 22.08 -23.39
N PRO A 975 2.66 22.27 -22.14
CA PRO A 975 1.82 22.21 -20.95
C PRO A 975 1.00 23.50 -20.74
N LEU A 976 0.13 23.84 -21.69
CA LEU A 976 -0.70 25.05 -21.68
C LEU A 976 -1.59 25.17 -20.43
N TRP A 977 -2.06 24.03 -19.91
CA TRP A 977 -2.92 23.97 -18.72
C TRP A 977 -2.22 24.45 -17.44
N GLU A 978 -0.89 24.43 -17.39
CA GLU A 978 -0.11 24.95 -16.25
C GLU A 978 -0.23 26.47 -16.12
N PHE A 979 -0.62 27.16 -17.22
CA PHE A 979 -0.90 28.59 -17.25
C PHE A 979 -2.40 28.90 -17.29
N GLY A 980 -3.27 27.89 -17.13
CA GLY A 980 -4.72 28.05 -17.27
C GLY A 980 -5.18 28.35 -18.71
N LEU A 981 -4.35 28.05 -19.71
CA LEU A 981 -4.65 28.22 -21.14
C LEU A 981 -5.34 26.97 -21.71
N GLY A 982 -6.17 27.16 -22.73
CA GLY A 982 -6.84 26.10 -23.47
C GLY A 982 -5.96 25.46 -24.55
N ASP A 983 -6.36 24.28 -25.05
CA ASP A 983 -5.56 23.45 -25.97
C ASP A 983 -5.20 24.11 -27.32
N ASN A 984 -5.87 25.18 -27.72
CA ASN A 984 -5.63 25.90 -28.98
C ASN A 984 -4.95 27.27 -28.79
N ASP A 985 -4.65 27.63 -27.54
CA ASP A 985 -4.02 28.91 -27.22
C ASP A 985 -2.54 28.91 -27.63
N SER A 986 -1.89 30.07 -27.46
CA SER A 986 -0.47 30.24 -27.78
C SER A 986 0.34 30.60 -26.55
N VAL A 987 1.59 30.16 -26.51
CA VAL A 987 2.56 30.51 -25.47
C VAL A 987 3.80 31.16 -26.11
N ALA A 988 4.39 32.14 -25.43
CA ALA A 988 5.67 32.70 -25.83
C ALA A 988 6.81 31.72 -25.50
N VAL A 989 7.76 31.57 -26.40
CA VAL A 989 8.88 30.62 -26.28
C VAL A 989 10.19 31.31 -26.59
N GLU A 990 11.19 31.08 -25.73
CA GLU A 990 12.57 31.48 -25.96
C GLU A 990 13.46 30.24 -25.92
N ASP A 991 14.17 29.95 -27.02
CA ASP A 991 15.20 28.91 -27.04
C ASP A 991 16.43 29.43 -26.31
N LEU A 992 16.71 28.87 -25.14
CA LEU A 992 17.79 29.34 -24.27
C LEU A 992 19.17 28.88 -24.72
N ALA A 993 19.24 27.87 -25.60
CA ALA A 993 20.49 27.42 -26.19
C ALA A 993 20.84 28.22 -27.46
N ALA A 994 19.85 28.49 -28.32
CA ALA A 994 20.04 29.20 -29.59
C ALA A 994 19.80 30.72 -29.50
N GLY A 995 19.09 31.19 -28.47
CA GLY A 995 18.80 32.62 -28.22
C GLY A 995 17.67 33.23 -29.03
N HIS A 996 16.90 32.44 -29.80
CA HIS A 996 15.80 32.96 -30.61
C HIS A 996 14.45 32.85 -29.90
N ARG A 997 13.53 33.78 -30.21
CA ARG A 997 12.17 33.82 -29.65
C ARG A 997 11.13 33.53 -30.73
N PHE A 998 10.10 32.78 -30.37
CA PHE A 998 9.00 32.41 -31.23
C PHE A 998 7.74 32.11 -30.39
N ARG A 999 6.65 31.68 -31.03
CA ARG A 999 5.42 31.25 -30.36
C ARG A 999 5.07 29.84 -30.78
N TRP A 1000 4.65 29.01 -29.82
CA TRP A 1000 3.91 27.79 -30.13
C TRP A 1000 2.43 28.10 -30.10
N GLN A 1001 1.70 27.60 -31.10
CA GLN A 1001 0.26 27.66 -31.16
C GLN A 1001 -0.29 26.24 -31.10
N GLY A 1002 -1.25 26.03 -30.20
CA GLY A 1002 -1.82 24.72 -29.91
C GLY A 1002 -0.92 23.83 -29.05
N LYS A 1003 -1.57 22.89 -28.37
CA LYS A 1003 -0.95 21.97 -27.41
C LYS A 1003 0.07 21.02 -28.06
N THR A 1004 -0.23 20.48 -29.24
CA THR A 1004 0.58 19.42 -29.85
C THR A 1004 1.63 19.99 -30.79
N GLN A 1005 2.89 19.62 -30.55
CA GLN A 1005 4.03 20.00 -31.38
C GLN A 1005 4.84 18.75 -31.78
N SER A 1006 5.74 18.88 -32.74
CA SER A 1006 6.68 17.82 -33.14
C SER A 1006 8.12 18.34 -33.13
N ILE A 1007 9.06 17.42 -32.92
CA ILE A 1007 10.49 17.74 -32.90
C ILE A 1007 11.34 16.56 -33.33
N ARG A 1008 12.47 16.87 -33.96
CA ARG A 1008 13.56 15.95 -34.25
C ARG A 1008 14.83 16.41 -33.54
N LEU A 1009 15.48 15.50 -32.80
CA LEU A 1009 16.74 15.74 -32.11
C LEU A 1009 17.85 14.86 -32.70
N ASP A 1010 18.90 15.49 -33.21
CA ASP A 1010 20.08 14.81 -33.74
C ASP A 1010 21.16 14.64 -32.64
N PRO A 1011 21.97 13.58 -32.63
CA PRO A 1011 23.05 13.42 -31.65
C PRO A 1011 24.05 14.58 -31.61
N SER A 1012 24.24 15.30 -32.73
CA SER A 1012 25.05 16.52 -32.78
C SER A 1012 24.42 17.72 -32.10
N GLU A 1013 23.14 17.66 -31.72
CA GLU A 1013 22.38 18.64 -30.95
C GLU A 1013 21.35 17.94 -30.04
N PRO A 1014 21.79 17.17 -29.03
CA PRO A 1014 20.97 16.15 -28.40
C PRO A 1014 19.95 16.71 -27.40
N TYR A 1015 19.87 18.03 -27.22
CA TYR A 1015 18.94 18.64 -26.28
C TYR A 1015 18.35 19.96 -26.80
N ARG A 1016 17.21 20.34 -26.22
CA ARG A 1016 16.63 21.68 -26.31
C ARG A 1016 16.25 22.15 -24.92
N ILE A 1017 16.41 23.45 -24.69
CA ILE A 1017 16.05 24.12 -23.44
C ILE A 1017 15.27 25.35 -23.83
N TRP A 1018 14.01 25.41 -23.42
CA TRP A 1018 13.13 26.54 -23.71
C TRP A 1018 12.65 27.18 -22.42
N ARG A 1019 12.48 28.49 -22.44
CA ARG A 1019 11.64 29.20 -21.47
C ARG A 1019 10.29 29.47 -22.11
N ILE A 1020 9.21 29.13 -21.41
CA ILE A 1020 7.85 29.46 -21.84
C ILE A 1020 7.13 30.28 -20.77
N SER A 1021 6.28 31.20 -21.20
CA SER A 1021 5.48 32.06 -20.33
C SER A 1021 4.08 32.27 -20.90
N GLY A 1022 3.07 32.28 -20.03
CA GLY A 1022 1.67 32.53 -20.40
C GLY A 1022 1.38 33.95 -20.88
N ASP A 1023 2.32 34.88 -20.67
CA ASP A 1023 2.19 36.26 -21.12
C ASP A 1023 2.12 36.37 -22.64
N THR A 1024 1.16 37.17 -23.10
CA THR A 1024 0.81 37.33 -24.52
C THR A 1024 1.42 38.57 -25.18
N GLU A 1025 2.17 39.39 -24.43
CA GLU A 1025 2.89 40.57 -24.97
C GLU A 1025 4.25 40.20 -25.59
#